data_AF-A0AAU0MPV4-F1
#
_entry.id   AF-A0AAU0MPV4-F1
#
_cell.length_a   1.000
_cell.length_b   1.000
_cell.length_c   1.000
_cell.angle_alpha   90.00
_cell.angle_beta   90.00
_cell.angle_gamma   90.00
#
_symmetry.space_group_name_H-M   'P 1'
#
loop_
_entity.id
_entity.type
_entity.pdbx_description
1 polymer ?
#
loop_
_entity_poly.entity_id
_entity_poly.type
_entity_poly.pdbx_seq_one_letter_code
_entity_poly.pdbx_strand_id
1 'polypeptide(L)'
;MRIILATLGMAFMLGGASAQGIQQTKGDFEDKFRQLDEVLPSPNVYRNAAGEPGHQYWQQQADYDIDVTLDEDGRRIEGRQTITYTNNSPDTLRYIWLQLDQNRYAKDSIAEMTRTFSAKPQGSVNQRAAKTPRLSLSTLRREQSMADHEYGFDVTRVADARGNGLPTTTVGTLMRIDLARPLAPGKSFSFQMDWEYQIVEENAVRARAGYEHFPDDEREGGNDLFLIAQWYPRLVAYSDYEGWHNKEFLGSGEFTLEFGDYDVEITVPDDHIVSSTGVLANPREVLTATQRARLERAADADRPVFVVTPEEALANESSNPSGTKTWKFEAENVRDFAWASSRKFIWDAQGHKQPGAEYETVMAMSFWPKEGGDLWKKYSTPSVIHTMDVYSRMSFDYPYPTSQSVNGPVGGMEYPMITFNGPRTTLQDDGRRTYTMAEKVFLVGVIIHEVGHIYFPMVVNSDERQWTWMDEGLNSFMDSVAGYEWDPDMPWTRSIPRDLVPYMTSSNQVPIMTQSDSVLQLGPNAYGKPSAALHILRETILGREKFDFAFKEYARRWKFKRPTPSDFFRTMEEASGVDLDWFWRGWFYTTDHVDISLDRVFHLELNTEDPDIDYQRLRDDLASEPEPIGARLNREEGMQTWVERFPDIRDYYDENDVYTVTNVERNKYQDFLTGLDDIERRVFERAVAEDAEYYALEFSNIGGLVMPIILGLEFTDGTTERMYIPAEIWRKNPHTVSKLLTFPKGKELQQIIVDPDWETADADLENNYYPRRITPSRIETFKSKRAFSFSGRDIMQDSTVELDTDDEETVAEE
;
A
#
# COMPACT_ATOMS: atom_id res chain seq x y z
N MET A 1 10.24 54.96 62.69
CA MET A 1 10.47 55.56 61.35
C MET A 1 10.61 54.39 60.38
N ARG A 2 9.57 54.05 59.60
CA ARG A 2 9.51 54.25 58.12
C ARG A 2 10.67 53.53 57.42
N ILE A 3 10.52 52.49 56.57
CA ILE A 3 9.61 52.30 55.43
C ILE A 3 9.58 50.82 54.97
N ILE A 4 8.44 50.49 54.37
CA ILE A 4 7.97 49.32 53.62
C ILE A 4 8.93 48.83 52.52
N LEU A 5 9.09 47.52 52.36
CA LEU A 5 9.16 46.89 51.02
C LEU A 5 8.58 45.47 51.07
N ALA A 6 7.43 45.32 50.41
CA ALA A 6 6.77 44.06 50.13
C ALA A 6 7.33 43.50 48.82
N THR A 7 7.84 42.27 48.84
CA THR A 7 8.18 41.52 47.62
C THR A 7 7.09 40.51 47.37
N LEU A 8 6.22 40.84 46.41
CA LEU A 8 5.18 39.98 45.87
C LEU A 8 5.83 38.81 45.11
N GLY A 9 5.41 37.58 45.41
CA GLY A 9 5.76 36.41 44.63
C GLY A 9 5.15 36.51 43.23
N MET A 10 6.00 36.48 42.21
CA MET A 10 5.58 36.36 40.82
C MET A 10 5.73 34.89 40.43
N ALA A 11 4.61 34.17 40.44
CA ALA A 11 4.52 32.85 39.85
C ALA A 11 4.67 33.00 38.33
N PHE A 12 5.80 32.55 37.79
CA PHE A 12 5.94 32.31 36.35
C PHE A 12 5.08 31.10 35.99
N MET A 13 3.86 31.33 35.52
CA MET A 13 3.18 30.35 34.67
C MET A 13 3.95 30.30 33.35
N LEU A 14 4.84 29.31 33.22
CA LEU A 14 5.33 28.86 31.94
C LEU A 14 4.15 28.16 31.23
N GLY A 15 3.35 28.95 30.51
CA GLY A 15 2.47 28.40 29.49
C GLY A 15 3.35 27.70 28.47
N GLY A 16 3.18 26.38 28.34
CA GLY A 16 3.78 25.63 27.25
C GLY A 16 3.33 26.25 25.93
N ALA A 17 4.25 26.87 25.21
CA ALA A 17 4.05 27.16 23.81
C ALA A 17 4.05 25.81 23.08
N SER A 18 2.89 25.17 23.02
CA SER A 18 2.63 24.17 21.99
C SER A 18 2.77 24.91 20.67
N ALA A 19 3.81 24.59 19.91
CA ALA A 19 3.95 25.01 18.53
C ALA A 19 2.85 24.31 17.71
N GLN A 20 1.61 24.80 17.82
CA GLN A 20 0.53 24.43 16.94
C GLN A 20 0.77 25.18 15.62
N GLY A 21 0.54 24.51 14.49
CA GLY A 21 0.65 25.12 13.16
C GLY A 21 -0.19 26.39 13.04
N ILE A 22 0.02 27.17 11.97
CA ILE A 22 -0.63 28.47 11.77
C ILE A 22 -2.16 28.34 11.92
N GLN A 23 -2.68 28.73 13.08
CA GLN A 23 -4.12 28.81 13.36
C GLN A 23 -4.65 30.10 12.73
N GLN A 24 -5.00 30.03 11.44
CA GLN A 24 -5.46 31.19 10.65
C GLN A 24 -6.85 31.70 11.09
N THR A 25 -7.64 30.87 11.78
CA THR A 25 -9.00 31.19 12.23
C THR A 25 -9.07 31.32 13.76
N LYS A 26 -9.95 32.20 14.24
CA LYS A 26 -10.29 32.26 15.67
C LYS A 26 -11.28 31.13 15.96
N GLY A 27 -11.07 30.41 17.07
CA GLY A 27 -11.94 29.31 17.50
C GLY A 27 -11.41 27.94 17.08
N ASP A 28 -12.31 26.97 17.00
CA ASP A 28 -12.09 25.54 16.75
C ASP A 28 -12.33 25.12 15.30
N PHE A 29 -12.61 26.07 14.39
CA PHE A 29 -12.81 25.75 12.98
C PHE A 29 -11.53 25.18 12.34
N GLU A 30 -11.64 23.95 11.84
CA GLU A 30 -10.62 23.27 11.04
C GLU A 30 -11.00 23.30 9.56
N ASP A 31 -10.16 23.96 8.75
CA ASP A 31 -10.34 24.00 7.30
C ASP A 31 -9.81 22.72 6.64
N LYS A 32 -10.59 21.64 6.69
CA LYS A 32 -10.22 20.35 6.07
C LYS A 32 -10.16 20.41 4.53
N PHE A 33 -10.73 21.45 3.91
CA PHE A 33 -10.75 21.70 2.45
C PHE A 33 -9.76 22.77 2.02
N ARG A 34 -8.86 23.20 2.90
CA ARG A 34 -7.79 24.11 2.54
C ARG A 34 -6.97 23.52 1.40
N GLN A 35 -6.57 24.36 0.46
CA GLN A 35 -5.71 23.97 -0.65
C GLN A 35 -4.31 23.54 -0.16
N LEU A 36 -3.67 22.56 -0.81
CA LEU A 36 -2.35 22.05 -0.44
C LEU A 36 -1.18 22.92 -0.92
N ASP A 37 -1.43 24.03 -1.62
CA ASP A 37 -0.39 24.96 -2.12
C ASP A 37 0.61 25.43 -1.05
N GLU A 38 0.20 25.52 0.23
CA GLU A 38 1.09 25.90 1.34
C GLU A 38 1.99 24.74 1.82
N VAL A 39 1.64 23.50 1.47
CA VAL A 39 2.33 22.25 1.87
C VAL A 39 3.20 21.73 0.72
N LEU A 40 2.71 21.83 -0.52
CA LEU A 40 3.42 21.33 -1.70
C LEU A 40 4.50 22.32 -2.16
N PRO A 41 5.62 21.83 -2.74
CA PRO A 41 6.60 22.70 -3.38
C PRO A 41 5.96 23.55 -4.48
N SER A 42 6.33 24.83 -4.57
CA SER A 42 5.82 25.71 -5.64
C SER A 42 6.26 25.22 -7.02
N PRO A 43 5.35 25.23 -8.02
CA PRO A 43 5.72 24.93 -9.41
C PRO A 43 6.83 25.83 -9.93
N ASN A 44 7.68 25.28 -10.79
CA ASN A 44 8.83 25.97 -11.38
C ASN A 44 9.10 25.49 -12.82
N VAL A 45 10.27 25.83 -13.38
CA VAL A 45 10.63 25.48 -14.76
C VAL A 45 10.99 24.01 -14.97
N TYR A 46 11.33 23.30 -13.89
CA TYR A 46 11.66 21.87 -13.86
C TYR A 46 10.43 21.00 -13.59
N ARG A 47 9.46 21.49 -12.80
CA ARG A 47 8.20 20.79 -12.45
C ARG A 47 7.03 21.76 -12.52
N ASN A 48 6.10 21.54 -13.43
CA ASN A 48 5.03 22.51 -13.71
C ASN A 48 3.82 22.35 -12.77
N ALA A 49 2.86 23.27 -12.86
CA ALA A 49 1.68 23.28 -12.00
C ALA A 49 0.67 22.15 -12.30
N ALA A 50 0.76 21.51 -13.47
CA ALA A 50 -0.07 20.37 -13.85
C ALA A 50 0.48 19.04 -13.33
N GLY A 51 1.63 19.04 -12.64
CA GLY A 51 2.30 17.82 -12.20
C GLY A 51 3.10 17.13 -13.29
N GLU A 52 3.39 17.82 -14.40
CA GLU A 52 4.25 17.31 -15.48
C GLU A 52 5.69 17.78 -15.31
N PRO A 53 6.66 17.02 -15.87
CA PRO A 53 7.99 17.54 -16.11
C PRO A 53 7.93 18.89 -16.85
N GLY A 54 8.55 19.92 -16.29
CA GLY A 54 8.61 21.24 -16.89
C GLY A 54 9.52 21.27 -18.12
N HIS A 55 9.42 22.36 -18.89
CA HIS A 55 10.18 22.54 -20.14
C HIS A 55 11.72 22.57 -19.97
N GLN A 56 12.23 22.69 -18.74
CA GLN A 56 13.67 22.58 -18.42
C GLN A 56 13.99 21.37 -17.55
N TYR A 57 13.07 20.42 -17.38
CA TYR A 57 13.31 19.21 -16.59
C TYR A 57 14.60 18.52 -17.04
N TRP A 58 15.38 18.08 -16.06
CA TRP A 58 16.66 17.41 -16.26
C TRP A 58 16.81 16.28 -15.25
N GLN A 59 17.57 15.26 -15.62
CA GLN A 59 18.01 14.19 -14.76
C GLN A 59 19.36 13.71 -15.27
N GLN A 60 20.19 13.17 -14.39
CA GLN A 60 21.52 12.73 -14.78
C GLN A 60 21.46 11.40 -15.52
N GLN A 61 22.58 11.04 -16.14
CA GLN A 61 22.76 9.72 -16.74
C GLN A 61 24.05 9.10 -16.22
N ALA A 62 24.01 7.79 -15.95
CA ALA A 62 25.17 7.02 -15.47
C ALA A 62 25.24 5.69 -16.22
N ASP A 63 26.23 5.55 -17.10
CA ASP A 63 26.46 4.35 -17.91
C ASP A 63 27.57 3.49 -17.28
N TYR A 64 27.41 2.17 -17.34
CA TYR A 64 28.27 1.21 -16.65
C TYR A 64 28.78 0.12 -17.61
N ASP A 65 30.09 -0.11 -17.59
CA ASP A 65 30.76 -1.27 -18.18
C ASP A 65 31.37 -2.06 -17.00
N ILE A 66 30.84 -3.25 -16.72
CA ILE A 66 31.17 -4.04 -15.51
C ILE A 66 31.64 -5.44 -15.90
N ASP A 67 32.80 -5.83 -15.38
CA ASP A 67 33.32 -7.20 -15.39
C ASP A 67 33.32 -7.72 -13.95
N VAL A 68 32.56 -8.78 -13.68
CA VAL A 68 32.44 -9.38 -12.35
C VAL A 68 32.68 -10.88 -12.38
N THR A 69 33.42 -11.37 -11.40
CA THR A 69 33.65 -12.80 -11.18
C THR A 69 33.04 -13.24 -9.85
N LEU A 70 32.28 -14.34 -9.88
CA LEU A 70 31.80 -15.06 -8.70
C LEU A 70 32.82 -16.09 -8.25
N ASP A 71 33.36 -15.90 -7.06
CA ASP A 71 34.06 -16.95 -6.31
C ASP A 71 33.02 -17.71 -5.46
N GLU A 72 32.57 -18.86 -5.97
CA GLU A 72 31.57 -19.69 -5.29
C GLU A 72 32.11 -20.26 -3.97
N ASP A 73 33.33 -20.78 -3.95
CA ASP A 73 33.93 -21.40 -2.76
C ASP A 73 34.17 -20.37 -1.67
N GLY A 74 34.63 -19.17 -2.05
CA GLY A 74 34.82 -18.04 -1.16
C GLY A 74 33.53 -17.26 -0.85
N ARG A 75 32.42 -17.53 -1.56
CA ARG A 75 31.15 -16.79 -1.48
C ARG A 75 31.35 -15.28 -1.58
N ARG A 76 32.12 -14.89 -2.60
CA ARG A 76 32.63 -13.53 -2.79
C ARG A 76 32.41 -13.13 -4.24
N ILE A 77 32.27 -11.83 -4.48
CA ILE A 77 32.43 -11.29 -5.84
C ILE A 77 33.56 -10.27 -5.91
N GLU A 78 34.25 -10.29 -7.05
CA GLU A 78 35.30 -9.36 -7.43
C GLU A 78 34.87 -8.66 -8.70
N GLY A 79 34.83 -7.32 -8.67
CA GLY A 79 34.29 -6.51 -9.74
C GLY A 79 35.23 -5.42 -10.18
N ARG A 80 35.22 -5.17 -11.48
CA ARG A 80 35.84 -4.02 -12.11
C ARG A 80 34.81 -3.31 -12.95
N GLN A 81 34.71 -1.99 -12.79
CA GLN A 81 33.76 -1.19 -13.54
C GLN A 81 34.39 0.07 -14.11
N THR A 82 33.90 0.48 -15.28
CA THR A 82 34.05 1.85 -15.79
C THR A 82 32.69 2.51 -15.73
N ILE A 83 32.61 3.67 -15.09
CA ILE A 83 31.38 4.46 -15.04
C ILE A 83 31.55 5.73 -15.84
N THR A 84 30.59 6.04 -16.71
CA THR A 84 30.49 7.32 -17.41
C THR A 84 29.30 8.10 -16.87
N TYR A 85 29.59 9.19 -16.16
CA TYR A 85 28.56 10.08 -15.61
C TYR A 85 28.39 11.30 -16.50
N THR A 86 27.16 11.56 -16.96
CA THR A 86 26.81 12.72 -17.78
C THR A 86 26.02 13.74 -16.96
N ASN A 87 26.56 14.96 -16.86
CA ASN A 87 25.92 16.06 -16.13
C ASN A 87 24.92 16.82 -17.01
N ASN A 88 23.65 16.51 -16.88
CA ASN A 88 22.53 17.19 -17.52
C ASN A 88 21.95 18.34 -16.68
N SER A 89 22.41 18.51 -15.43
CA SER A 89 22.00 19.64 -14.59
C SER A 89 22.53 20.98 -15.11
N PRO A 90 21.90 22.11 -14.75
CA PRO A 90 22.44 23.45 -15.05
C PRO A 90 23.67 23.80 -14.20
N ASP A 91 24.05 22.95 -13.25
CA ASP A 91 25.11 23.22 -12.30
C ASP A 91 26.47 22.70 -12.78
N THR A 92 27.54 23.38 -12.33
CA THR A 92 28.91 22.88 -12.50
C THR A 92 29.31 22.07 -11.26
N LEU A 93 29.52 20.77 -11.43
CA LEU A 93 29.80 19.84 -10.33
C LEU A 93 31.31 19.76 -10.06
N ARG A 94 31.72 19.82 -8.79
CA ARG A 94 33.14 19.70 -8.38
C ARG A 94 33.51 18.32 -7.85
N TYR A 95 32.50 17.53 -7.52
CA TYR A 95 32.60 16.18 -7.00
C TYR A 95 31.35 15.41 -7.44
N ILE A 96 31.45 14.09 -7.41
CA ILE A 96 30.33 13.16 -7.57
C ILE A 96 30.27 12.22 -6.37
N TRP A 97 29.11 11.62 -6.14
CA TRP A 97 28.89 10.69 -5.04
C TRP A 97 28.47 9.32 -5.55
N LEU A 98 28.94 8.27 -4.87
CA LEU A 98 28.53 6.88 -5.07
C LEU A 98 27.90 6.30 -3.82
N GLN A 99 26.94 5.41 -4.01
CA GLN A 99 26.34 4.53 -3.02
C GLN A 99 27.18 3.27 -2.89
N LEU A 100 27.50 2.91 -1.66
CA LEU A 100 28.24 1.71 -1.26
C LEU A 100 27.34 0.87 -0.34
N ASP A 101 26.24 0.36 -0.89
CA ASP A 101 25.16 -0.26 -0.10
C ASP A 101 25.61 -1.43 0.76
N GLN A 102 26.56 -2.24 0.28
CA GLN A 102 27.13 -3.34 1.07
C GLN A 102 27.80 -2.86 2.36
N ASN A 103 28.25 -1.61 2.44
CA ASN A 103 28.82 -1.04 3.67
C ASN A 103 27.81 -0.93 4.80
N ARG A 104 26.50 -1.09 4.55
CA ARG A 104 25.51 -1.19 5.64
C ARG A 104 25.83 -2.35 6.58
N TYR A 105 26.49 -3.40 6.10
CA TYR A 105 26.85 -4.59 6.88
C TYR A 105 28.22 -4.46 7.55
N ALA A 106 28.95 -3.36 7.32
CA ALA A 106 30.17 -3.10 8.07
C ALA A 106 29.86 -2.95 9.56
N LYS A 107 30.75 -3.47 10.42
CA LYS A 107 30.53 -3.52 11.88
C LYS A 107 30.37 -2.14 12.53
N ASP A 108 30.93 -1.11 11.91
CA ASP A 108 30.88 0.30 12.34
C ASP A 108 29.93 1.15 11.49
N SER A 109 29.07 0.54 10.67
CA SER A 109 28.04 1.26 9.92
C SER A 109 26.98 1.86 10.85
N ILE A 110 26.34 2.95 10.44
CA ILE A 110 25.21 3.52 11.21
C ILE A 110 24.09 2.47 11.37
N ALA A 111 23.81 1.68 10.33
CA ALA A 111 22.78 0.64 10.35
C ALA A 111 23.04 -0.40 11.46
N GLU A 112 24.28 -0.89 11.59
CA GLU A 112 24.65 -1.86 12.62
C GLU A 112 24.74 -1.23 14.00
N MET A 113 25.35 -0.04 14.12
CA MET A 113 25.50 0.65 15.41
C MET A 113 24.17 1.09 16.05
N THR A 114 23.13 1.32 15.24
CA THR A 114 21.81 1.78 15.70
C THR A 114 20.77 0.66 15.79
N ARG A 115 21.14 -0.57 15.42
CA ARG A 115 20.25 -1.74 15.50
C ARG A 115 19.82 -1.98 16.95
N THR A 116 18.52 -1.94 17.19
CA THR A 116 17.96 -2.21 18.53
C THR A 116 17.76 -3.71 18.79
N PHE A 117 18.04 -4.16 20.01
CA PHE A 117 17.66 -5.49 20.47
C PHE A 117 16.25 -5.49 21.06
N SER A 118 15.37 -6.36 20.55
CA SER A 118 14.09 -6.67 21.18
C SER A 118 14.14 -8.05 21.83
N ALA A 119 14.01 -8.09 23.16
CA ALA A 119 13.87 -9.35 23.92
C ALA A 119 12.54 -10.07 23.66
N LYS A 120 11.65 -9.49 22.85
CA LYS A 120 10.38 -10.07 22.40
C LYS A 120 10.45 -10.34 20.90
N PRO A 121 9.89 -11.47 20.41
CA PRO A 121 9.64 -11.61 18.99
C PRO A 121 8.79 -10.44 18.49
N GLN A 122 9.16 -9.91 17.32
CA GLN A 122 8.43 -8.86 16.61
C GLN A 122 6.96 -9.31 16.46
N GLY A 123 6.00 -8.52 16.97
CA GLY A 123 4.57 -8.85 16.99
C GLY A 123 3.97 -9.30 18.33
N SER A 124 4.71 -9.31 19.46
CA SER A 124 4.14 -9.66 20.76
C SER A 124 3.50 -8.47 21.51
N VAL A 125 2.16 -8.40 21.50
CA VAL A 125 1.35 -7.36 22.20
C VAL A 125 1.33 -7.53 23.73
N ASN A 126 1.86 -8.64 24.27
CA ASN A 126 1.80 -8.89 25.70
C ASN A 126 2.96 -8.22 26.45
N GLN A 127 2.63 -7.13 27.17
CA GLN A 127 3.59 -6.37 27.99
C GLN A 127 4.07 -7.11 29.26
N ARG A 128 3.36 -8.15 29.73
CA ARG A 128 3.57 -8.74 31.07
C ARG A 128 4.50 -9.95 31.17
N ALA A 129 5.04 -10.48 30.07
CA ALA A 129 5.71 -11.79 30.08
C ALA A 129 7.15 -11.78 29.55
N ALA A 130 8.08 -11.19 30.30
CA ALA A 130 9.48 -11.65 30.27
C ALA A 130 10.19 -11.28 31.59
N LYS A 131 10.14 -12.18 32.59
CA LYS A 131 11.02 -12.09 33.78
C LYS A 131 12.45 -12.58 33.49
N THR A 132 12.68 -13.20 32.33
CA THR A 132 14.00 -13.66 31.85
C THR A 132 14.19 -13.20 30.40
N PRO A 133 15.28 -12.50 30.06
CA PRO A 133 15.62 -12.18 28.66
C PRO A 133 15.73 -13.46 27.82
N ARG A 134 15.22 -13.42 26.57
CA ARG A 134 15.33 -14.52 25.61
C ARG A 134 16.02 -14.02 24.34
N LEU A 135 16.84 -14.87 23.73
CA LEU A 135 17.49 -14.64 22.43
C LEU A 135 17.02 -15.72 21.46
N SER A 136 16.60 -15.35 20.25
CA SER A 136 16.23 -16.35 19.23
C SER A 136 17.48 -16.96 18.60
N LEU A 137 17.39 -18.22 18.17
CA LEU A 137 18.47 -18.87 17.40
C LEU A 137 18.78 -18.11 16.09
N SER A 138 17.78 -17.50 15.46
CA SER A 138 17.99 -16.64 14.29
C SER A 138 18.85 -15.41 14.61
N THR A 139 18.63 -14.77 15.77
CA THR A 139 19.46 -13.64 16.20
C THR A 139 20.88 -14.11 16.49
N LEU A 140 21.02 -15.24 17.20
CA LEU A 140 22.35 -15.80 17.50
C LEU A 140 23.11 -16.18 16.21
N ARG A 141 22.46 -16.85 15.25
CA ARG A 141 23.04 -17.20 13.96
C ARG A 141 23.53 -15.97 13.22
N ARG A 142 22.73 -14.89 13.23
CA ARG A 142 23.15 -13.63 12.63
C ARG A 142 24.40 -13.07 13.29
N GLU A 143 24.41 -12.96 14.62
CA GLU A 143 25.57 -12.41 15.34
C GLU A 143 26.84 -13.23 15.07
N GLN A 144 26.72 -14.56 14.96
CA GLN A 144 27.82 -15.44 14.55
C GLN A 144 28.26 -15.15 13.12
N SER A 145 27.33 -15.10 12.16
CA SER A 145 27.64 -14.77 10.76
C SER A 145 28.36 -13.41 10.62
N MET A 146 27.90 -12.37 11.32
CA MET A 146 28.54 -11.04 11.32
C MET A 146 29.89 -11.02 12.05
N ALA A 147 30.13 -11.94 13.00
CA ALA A 147 31.40 -12.06 13.71
C ALA A 147 32.44 -12.80 12.86
N ASP A 148 32.01 -13.84 12.16
CA ASP A 148 32.85 -14.77 11.39
C ASP A 148 33.32 -14.18 10.04
N HIS A 149 32.67 -13.12 9.55
CA HIS A 149 32.98 -12.49 8.26
C HIS A 149 33.23 -10.98 8.40
N GLU A 150 33.94 -10.40 7.42
CA GLU A 150 34.04 -8.96 7.22
C GLU A 150 33.20 -8.58 6.00
N TYR A 151 32.09 -7.89 6.23
CA TYR A 151 31.17 -7.41 5.19
C TYR A 151 31.40 -5.93 4.89
N GLY A 152 30.99 -5.52 3.69
CA GLY A 152 31.23 -4.17 3.15
C GLY A 152 32.10 -4.22 1.89
N PHE A 153 32.04 -3.17 1.09
CA PHE A 153 32.93 -3.03 -0.06
C PHE A 153 34.36 -2.78 0.39
N ASP A 154 35.29 -3.56 -0.15
CA ASP A 154 36.69 -3.18 -0.24
C ASP A 154 36.94 -2.55 -1.62
N VAL A 155 37.04 -1.22 -1.66
CA VAL A 155 37.34 -0.46 -2.89
C VAL A 155 38.84 -0.30 -3.01
N THR A 156 39.46 -1.12 -3.86
CA THR A 156 40.92 -1.22 -3.97
C THR A 156 41.51 -0.20 -4.95
N ARG A 157 40.71 0.31 -5.90
CA ARG A 157 41.15 1.31 -6.88
C ARG A 157 40.04 2.25 -7.29
N VAL A 158 40.37 3.55 -7.41
CA VAL A 158 39.56 4.56 -8.09
C VAL A 158 40.47 5.44 -8.95
N ALA A 159 40.25 5.46 -10.27
CA ALA A 159 41.13 6.17 -11.20
C ALA A 159 40.37 6.82 -12.37
N ASP A 160 40.91 7.89 -12.94
CA ASP A 160 40.37 8.49 -14.16
C ASP A 160 40.59 7.57 -15.39
N ALA A 161 39.99 7.93 -16.54
CA ALA A 161 40.18 7.21 -17.80
C ALA A 161 41.65 7.12 -18.30
N ARG A 162 42.59 7.86 -17.70
CA ARG A 162 44.02 7.80 -18.01
C ARG A 162 44.82 6.96 -17.00
N GLY A 163 44.15 6.41 -15.99
CA GLY A 163 44.76 5.62 -14.93
C GLY A 163 45.35 6.44 -13.77
N ASN A 164 45.06 7.74 -13.67
CA ASN A 164 45.50 8.54 -12.52
C ASN A 164 44.53 8.32 -11.35
N GLY A 165 45.07 8.06 -10.15
CA GLY A 165 44.25 7.94 -8.94
C GLY A 165 43.44 9.20 -8.66
N LEU A 166 42.17 9.02 -8.26
CA LEU A 166 41.27 10.12 -7.90
C LEU A 166 41.18 10.25 -6.37
N PRO A 167 41.17 11.48 -5.82
CA PRO A 167 40.93 11.65 -4.39
C PRO A 167 39.51 11.25 -4.03
N THR A 168 39.37 10.43 -2.99
CA THR A 168 38.08 9.95 -2.50
C THR A 168 37.89 10.24 -1.02
N THR A 169 36.64 10.27 -0.57
CA THR A 169 36.27 10.32 0.84
C THR A 169 35.06 9.43 1.07
N THR A 170 35.24 8.36 1.84
CA THR A 170 34.15 7.47 2.25
C THR A 170 33.44 8.06 3.47
N VAL A 171 32.11 8.11 3.41
CA VAL A 171 31.21 8.55 4.47
C VAL A 171 30.16 7.45 4.65
N GLY A 172 30.49 6.46 5.48
CA GLY A 172 29.63 5.29 5.74
C GLY A 172 29.27 4.53 4.46
N THR A 173 27.98 4.53 4.09
CA THR A 173 27.49 3.90 2.85
C THR A 173 27.61 4.77 1.59
N LEU A 174 28.39 5.85 1.64
CA LEU A 174 28.60 6.76 0.53
C LEU A 174 30.09 6.99 0.26
N MET A 175 30.45 7.31 -0.98
CA MET A 175 31.80 7.72 -1.36
C MET A 175 31.76 8.96 -2.24
N ARG A 176 32.48 10.01 -1.84
CA ARG A 176 32.72 11.20 -2.67
C ARG A 176 33.98 11.00 -3.51
N ILE A 177 33.90 11.34 -4.79
CA ILE A 177 35.07 11.49 -5.68
C ILE A 177 35.24 12.97 -6.00
N ASP A 178 36.40 13.53 -5.65
CA ASP A 178 36.73 14.92 -5.96
C ASP A 178 37.28 15.04 -7.40
N LEU A 179 36.62 15.84 -8.24
CA LEU A 179 36.99 15.97 -9.65
C LEU A 179 38.18 16.92 -9.81
N ALA A 180 39.24 16.45 -10.48
CA ALA A 180 40.40 17.29 -10.80
C ALA A 180 40.04 18.53 -11.64
N ARG A 181 38.98 18.42 -12.45
CA ARG A 181 38.37 19.53 -13.19
C ARG A 181 36.86 19.51 -12.95
N PRO A 182 36.23 20.65 -12.59
CA PRO A 182 34.78 20.70 -12.44
C PRO A 182 34.07 20.26 -13.73
N LEU A 183 33.02 19.46 -13.57
CA LEU A 183 32.17 18.95 -14.63
C LEU A 183 31.09 19.98 -14.98
N ALA A 184 31.26 20.64 -16.11
CA ALA A 184 30.30 21.64 -16.61
C ALA A 184 28.99 20.98 -17.09
N PRO A 185 27.88 21.75 -17.19
CA PRO A 185 26.64 21.28 -17.81
C PRO A 185 26.86 20.70 -19.21
N GLY A 186 26.18 19.59 -19.51
CA GLY A 186 26.26 18.85 -20.77
C GLY A 186 27.61 18.18 -21.03
N LYS A 187 28.43 17.96 -19.99
CA LYS A 187 29.71 17.25 -20.08
C LYS A 187 29.66 15.95 -19.30
N SER A 188 30.50 15.00 -19.71
CA SER A 188 30.62 13.70 -19.08
C SER A 188 32.00 13.47 -18.46
N PHE A 189 32.05 12.62 -17.45
CA PHE A 189 33.26 12.21 -16.76
C PHE A 189 33.28 10.68 -16.61
N SER A 190 34.35 10.04 -17.09
CA SER A 190 34.53 8.59 -16.99
C SER A 190 35.67 8.24 -16.04
N PHE A 191 35.43 7.26 -15.19
CA PHE A 191 36.38 6.76 -14.20
C PHE A 191 36.23 5.26 -13.99
N GLN A 192 37.27 4.63 -13.48
CA GLN A 192 37.38 3.20 -13.23
C GLN A 192 37.41 2.92 -11.74
N MET A 193 36.77 1.83 -11.34
CA MET A 193 36.80 1.31 -9.98
C MET A 193 37.02 -0.20 -9.97
N ASP A 194 37.87 -0.64 -9.05
CA ASP A 194 38.05 -2.06 -8.72
C ASP A 194 37.57 -2.25 -7.27
N TRP A 195 36.73 -3.25 -7.03
CA TRP A 195 36.10 -3.49 -5.74
C TRP A 195 35.80 -4.98 -5.53
N GLU A 196 35.65 -5.38 -4.27
CA GLU A 196 35.30 -6.74 -3.89
C GLU A 196 34.53 -6.75 -2.57
N TYR A 197 33.70 -7.77 -2.33
CA TYR A 197 33.06 -7.98 -1.02
C TYR A 197 32.59 -9.41 -0.81
N GLN A 198 32.39 -9.75 0.47
CA GLN A 198 31.84 -11.04 0.90
C GLN A 198 30.31 -11.05 0.78
N ILE A 199 29.75 -12.03 0.07
CA ILE A 199 28.30 -12.19 -0.09
C ILE A 199 27.72 -12.67 1.25
N VAL A 200 26.64 -12.03 1.69
CA VAL A 200 25.92 -12.40 2.92
C VAL A 200 25.09 -13.67 2.71
N GLU A 201 25.00 -14.50 3.75
CA GLU A 201 23.99 -15.57 3.79
C GLU A 201 22.63 -14.94 4.10
N GLU A 202 21.71 -14.95 3.13
CA GLU A 202 20.43 -14.23 3.23
C GLU A 202 19.66 -14.68 4.47
N ASN A 203 19.49 -15.98 4.67
CA ASN A 203 18.73 -16.54 5.78
C ASN A 203 19.31 -16.22 7.17
N ALA A 204 20.61 -15.91 7.25
CA ALA A 204 21.27 -15.52 8.50
C ALA A 204 21.16 -14.02 8.75
N VAL A 205 21.44 -13.19 7.74
CA VAL A 205 21.54 -11.73 7.89
C VAL A 205 20.19 -11.03 7.70
N ARG A 206 19.27 -11.66 6.95
CA ARG A 206 18.02 -11.10 6.40
C ARG A 206 18.29 -9.90 5.50
N ALA A 207 18.95 -10.18 4.38
CA ALA A 207 19.37 -9.20 3.41
C ALA A 207 18.45 -9.21 2.18
N ARG A 208 18.50 -8.16 1.36
CA ARG A 208 17.73 -8.03 0.10
C ARG A 208 18.36 -8.76 -1.09
N ALA A 209 19.50 -9.41 -0.83
CA ALA A 209 20.33 -10.17 -1.74
C ALA A 209 21.22 -11.09 -0.89
N GLY A 210 21.81 -12.11 -1.48
CA GLY A 210 22.74 -13.00 -0.81
C GLY A 210 22.76 -14.38 -1.43
N TYR A 211 23.32 -15.33 -0.69
CA TYR A 211 23.29 -16.74 -1.08
C TYR A 211 22.45 -17.59 -0.13
N GLU A 212 21.97 -18.72 -0.65
CA GLU A 212 21.37 -19.84 0.07
C GLU A 212 22.22 -21.09 -0.15
N HIS A 213 22.53 -21.80 0.95
CA HIS A 213 23.29 -23.04 0.89
C HIS A 213 22.39 -24.28 1.07
N PHE A 214 22.58 -25.27 0.19
CA PHE A 214 21.91 -26.56 0.16
C PHE A 214 22.90 -27.68 0.51
N PRO A 215 23.15 -27.93 1.81
CA PRO A 215 24.15 -28.91 2.25
C PRO A 215 23.74 -30.37 1.98
N ASP A 216 22.43 -30.62 1.85
CA ASP A 216 21.86 -31.97 1.72
C ASP A 216 21.69 -32.42 0.25
N ASP A 217 22.12 -31.60 -0.72
CA ASP A 217 22.13 -32.00 -2.13
C ASP A 217 23.19 -33.08 -2.40
N GLU A 218 23.03 -33.83 -3.50
CA GLU A 218 23.87 -35.01 -3.81
C GLU A 218 25.36 -34.70 -4.01
N ARG A 219 25.69 -33.46 -4.42
CA ARG A 219 27.06 -33.02 -4.65
C ARG A 219 27.81 -32.93 -3.32
N GLU A 220 29.04 -33.45 -3.29
CA GLU A 220 29.92 -33.29 -2.12
C GLU A 220 30.14 -31.80 -1.80
N GLY A 221 29.84 -31.40 -0.57
CA GLY A 221 29.87 -29.99 -0.15
C GLY A 221 28.60 -29.20 -0.46
N GLY A 222 27.58 -29.82 -1.06
CA GLY A 222 26.29 -29.19 -1.34
C GLY A 222 26.32 -28.21 -2.51
N ASN A 223 25.29 -27.38 -2.61
CA ASN A 223 25.12 -26.37 -3.67
C ASN A 223 24.78 -25.00 -3.10
N ASP A 224 25.13 -23.94 -3.84
CA ASP A 224 24.73 -22.57 -3.52
C ASP A 224 23.80 -21.99 -4.61
N LEU A 225 22.91 -21.11 -4.18
CA LEU A 225 22.08 -20.27 -5.06
C LEU A 225 22.30 -18.82 -4.70
N PHE A 226 22.73 -18.03 -5.68
CA PHE A 226 23.08 -16.63 -5.50
C PHE A 226 22.01 -15.74 -6.10
N LEU A 227 21.50 -14.80 -5.30
CA LEU A 227 20.69 -13.66 -5.72
C LEU A 227 21.47 -12.39 -5.43
N ILE A 228 22.00 -11.75 -6.45
CA ILE A 228 22.99 -10.67 -6.32
C ILE A 228 22.38 -9.36 -6.80
N ALA A 229 22.27 -8.41 -5.87
CA ALA A 229 21.75 -7.08 -6.09
C ALA A 229 22.40 -6.08 -5.14
N GLN A 230 22.27 -4.78 -5.45
CA GLN A 230 22.94 -3.70 -4.70
C GLN A 230 24.46 -3.98 -4.55
N TRP A 231 25.05 -4.55 -5.59
CA TRP A 231 26.29 -5.33 -5.55
C TRP A 231 27.50 -4.59 -6.12
N TYR A 232 27.30 -3.41 -6.68
CA TYR A 232 28.37 -2.59 -7.25
C TYR A 232 28.25 -1.16 -6.71
N PRO A 233 29.34 -0.38 -6.65
CA PRO A 233 29.24 1.05 -6.35
C PRO A 233 28.41 1.78 -7.41
N ARG A 234 27.28 2.35 -7.01
CA ARG A 234 26.28 3.01 -7.89
C ARG A 234 26.35 4.53 -7.76
N LEU A 235 26.07 5.31 -8.80
CA LEU A 235 25.99 6.77 -8.67
C LEU A 235 24.82 7.19 -7.76
N VAL A 236 25.08 8.16 -6.88
CA VAL A 236 24.03 8.84 -6.11
C VAL A 236 23.23 9.74 -7.05
N ALA A 237 21.92 9.78 -6.87
CA ALA A 237 21.05 10.69 -7.60
C ALA A 237 21.40 12.17 -7.30
N TYR A 238 21.42 13.00 -8.35
CA TYR A 238 21.46 14.45 -8.23
C TYR A 238 20.16 15.02 -8.81
N SER A 239 19.27 15.55 -7.98
CA SER A 239 17.93 15.99 -8.40
C SER A 239 17.72 17.50 -8.30
N ASP A 240 16.70 17.97 -9.01
CA ASP A 240 16.23 19.36 -9.01
C ASP A 240 15.54 19.79 -7.68
N TYR A 241 15.16 18.83 -6.83
CA TYR A 241 14.47 19.10 -5.56
C TYR A 241 15.35 18.89 -4.31
N GLU A 242 16.44 18.12 -4.39
CA GLU A 242 17.29 17.79 -3.22
C GLU A 242 18.79 17.96 -3.49
N GLY A 243 19.21 18.14 -4.76
CA GLY A 243 20.62 18.08 -5.10
C GLY A 243 21.14 16.65 -4.90
N TRP A 244 22.28 16.47 -4.23
CA TRP A 244 22.84 15.13 -3.98
C TRP A 244 22.10 14.41 -2.85
N HIS A 245 21.62 13.20 -3.13
CA HIS A 245 20.88 12.36 -2.19
C HIS A 245 21.81 11.63 -1.21
N ASN A 246 22.32 12.36 -0.23
CA ASN A 246 23.42 11.90 0.65
C ASN A 246 22.97 11.27 1.97
N LYS A 247 21.74 10.77 2.06
CA LYS A 247 21.29 10.01 3.23
C LYS A 247 22.01 8.66 3.26
N GLU A 248 22.55 8.20 4.39
CA GLU A 248 23.17 6.87 4.47
C GLU A 248 22.12 5.75 4.46
N PHE A 249 22.43 4.62 3.82
CA PHE A 249 21.52 3.49 3.66
C PHE A 249 21.44 2.68 4.96
N LEU A 250 20.28 2.72 5.62
CA LEU A 250 20.02 1.96 6.85
C LEU A 250 19.26 0.66 6.57
N GLY A 251 18.62 0.58 5.40
CA GLY A 251 18.06 -0.65 4.87
C GLY A 251 16.55 -0.82 4.94
N SER A 252 15.78 0.19 5.35
CA SER A 252 14.32 0.13 5.34
C SER A 252 13.69 0.67 4.07
N GLY A 253 14.09 1.84 3.57
CA GLY A 253 13.73 2.28 2.20
C GLY A 253 14.79 1.84 1.20
N GLU A 254 14.43 1.51 -0.03
CA GLU A 254 15.37 1.17 -1.11
C GLU A 254 16.21 2.37 -1.58
N PHE A 255 16.39 2.52 -2.89
CA PHE A 255 17.36 3.39 -3.51
C PHE A 255 16.70 4.17 -4.64
N THR A 256 17.12 5.42 -4.83
CA THR A 256 16.84 6.18 -6.05
C THR A 256 18.13 6.38 -6.84
N LEU A 257 18.08 6.07 -8.13
CA LEU A 257 19.24 5.95 -9.00
C LEU A 257 19.00 6.68 -10.32
N GLU A 258 20.10 6.99 -11.01
CA GLU A 258 20.06 7.58 -12.35
C GLU A 258 19.90 6.47 -13.40
N PHE A 259 19.25 6.79 -14.50
CA PHE A 259 19.15 5.88 -15.64
C PHE A 259 20.45 5.87 -16.44
N GLY A 260 20.77 4.75 -17.07
CA GLY A 260 21.81 4.65 -18.08
C GLY A 260 21.92 3.26 -18.68
N ASP A 261 22.95 3.08 -19.49
CA ASP A 261 23.20 1.84 -20.22
C ASP A 261 24.21 0.97 -19.48
N TYR A 262 24.02 -0.35 -19.56
CA TYR A 262 24.81 -1.34 -18.85
C TYR A 262 25.33 -2.41 -19.83
N ASP A 263 26.65 -2.55 -19.88
CA ASP A 263 27.35 -3.68 -20.47
C ASP A 263 27.96 -4.50 -19.32
N VAL A 264 27.45 -5.71 -19.07
CA VAL A 264 27.87 -6.51 -17.91
C VAL A 264 28.34 -7.90 -18.33
N GLU A 265 29.58 -8.22 -17.97
CA GLU A 265 30.17 -9.54 -18.07
C GLU A 265 30.19 -10.22 -16.70
N ILE A 266 29.55 -11.39 -16.60
CA ILE A 266 29.43 -12.16 -15.36
C ILE A 266 30.12 -13.52 -15.55
N THR A 267 31.26 -13.71 -14.90
CA THR A 267 31.99 -14.98 -14.87
C THR A 267 31.57 -15.84 -13.70
N VAL A 268 31.04 -17.03 -13.99
CA VAL A 268 30.53 -18.01 -13.01
C VAL A 268 31.04 -19.42 -13.33
N PRO A 269 30.90 -20.41 -12.43
CA PRO A 269 31.15 -21.81 -12.74
C PRO A 269 30.44 -22.28 -14.03
N ASP A 270 31.07 -23.17 -14.80
CA ASP A 270 30.62 -23.54 -16.15
C ASP A 270 29.34 -24.39 -16.20
N ASP A 271 28.86 -24.85 -15.07
CA ASP A 271 27.60 -25.57 -14.84
C ASP A 271 26.44 -24.67 -14.34
N HIS A 272 26.71 -23.39 -14.09
CA HIS A 272 25.67 -22.42 -13.69
C HIS A 272 24.83 -21.93 -14.86
N ILE A 273 23.56 -21.66 -14.58
CA ILE A 273 22.67 -20.84 -15.41
C ILE A 273 22.57 -19.46 -14.76
N VAL A 274 22.58 -18.39 -15.57
CA VAL A 274 22.51 -17.01 -15.11
C VAL A 274 21.21 -16.36 -15.61
N SER A 275 20.48 -15.73 -14.69
CA SER A 275 19.38 -14.80 -14.96
C SER A 275 19.85 -13.40 -14.57
N SER A 276 19.49 -12.38 -15.34
CA SER A 276 20.01 -11.02 -15.12
C SER A 276 19.07 -9.96 -15.67
N THR A 277 19.14 -8.75 -15.12
CA THR A 277 18.75 -7.53 -15.83
C THR A 277 19.39 -7.52 -17.23
N GLY A 278 18.64 -7.11 -18.24
CA GLY A 278 19.13 -6.99 -19.62
C GLY A 278 18.80 -8.17 -20.53
N VAL A 279 19.43 -8.16 -21.71
CA VAL A 279 19.33 -9.18 -22.75
C VAL A 279 20.64 -9.94 -22.84
N LEU A 280 20.57 -11.27 -22.94
CA LEU A 280 21.73 -12.12 -23.13
C LEU A 280 22.36 -11.89 -24.52
N ALA A 281 23.58 -11.35 -24.55
CA ALA A 281 24.30 -10.97 -25.76
C ALA A 281 25.12 -12.11 -26.39
N ASN A 282 25.55 -13.12 -25.61
CA ASN A 282 26.40 -14.23 -26.09
C ASN A 282 25.80 -15.65 -25.96
N PRO A 283 24.52 -15.90 -26.32
CA PRO A 283 23.85 -17.19 -26.07
C PRO A 283 24.53 -18.39 -26.76
N ARG A 284 25.32 -18.17 -27.81
CA ARG A 284 26.06 -19.24 -28.51
C ARG A 284 27.22 -19.81 -27.71
N GLU A 285 27.77 -19.03 -26.78
CA GLU A 285 28.91 -19.39 -25.95
C GLU A 285 28.47 -20.08 -24.65
N VAL A 286 27.33 -19.66 -24.10
CA VAL A 286 26.88 -20.12 -22.77
C VAL A 286 25.75 -21.15 -22.80
N LEU A 287 24.90 -21.16 -23.83
CA LEU A 287 23.81 -22.12 -23.97
C LEU A 287 24.13 -23.25 -24.96
N THR A 288 23.55 -24.42 -24.74
CA THR A 288 23.58 -25.51 -25.71
C THR A 288 22.72 -25.19 -26.94
N ALA A 289 22.95 -25.89 -28.06
CA ALA A 289 22.12 -25.72 -29.27
C ALA A 289 20.64 -26.03 -29.01
N THR A 290 20.34 -27.03 -28.17
CA THR A 290 18.98 -27.42 -27.80
C THR A 290 18.29 -26.35 -26.96
N GLN A 291 18.98 -25.78 -25.96
CA GLN A 291 18.47 -24.68 -25.15
C GLN A 291 18.15 -23.44 -26.02
N ARG A 292 19.06 -23.06 -26.93
CA ARG A 292 18.80 -21.93 -27.85
C ARG A 292 17.56 -22.13 -28.72
N ALA A 293 17.40 -23.33 -29.30
CA ALA A 293 16.22 -23.63 -30.12
C ALA A 293 14.91 -23.60 -29.31
N ARG A 294 14.95 -24.00 -28.03
CA ARG A 294 13.78 -23.89 -27.13
C ARG A 294 13.47 -22.44 -26.79
N LEU A 295 14.48 -21.61 -26.53
CA LEU A 295 14.32 -20.18 -26.27
C LEU A 295 13.73 -19.44 -27.47
N GLU A 296 14.23 -19.70 -28.68
CA GLU A 296 13.66 -19.14 -29.91
C GLU A 296 12.18 -19.53 -30.08
N ARG A 297 11.84 -20.80 -29.82
CA ARG A 297 10.46 -21.28 -29.89
C ARG A 297 9.54 -20.65 -28.83
N ALA A 298 10.07 -20.34 -27.65
CA ALA A 298 9.31 -19.75 -26.55
C ALA A 298 8.72 -18.37 -26.92
N ALA A 299 9.40 -17.62 -27.79
CA ALA A 299 8.99 -16.28 -28.21
C ALA A 299 7.61 -16.23 -28.88
N ASP A 300 7.16 -17.33 -29.49
CA ASP A 300 5.86 -17.43 -30.18
C ASP A 300 4.95 -18.50 -29.57
N ALA A 301 5.26 -18.99 -28.37
CA ALA A 301 4.51 -20.06 -27.73
C ALA A 301 3.29 -19.53 -26.95
N ASP A 302 2.16 -20.24 -27.04
CA ASP A 302 0.95 -19.95 -26.24
C ASP A 302 1.10 -20.33 -24.76
N ARG A 303 2.14 -21.09 -24.41
CA ARG A 303 2.42 -21.61 -23.06
C ARG A 303 3.92 -21.61 -22.79
N PRO A 304 4.34 -21.60 -21.51
CA PRO A 304 5.75 -21.64 -21.16
C PRO A 304 6.47 -22.87 -21.74
N VAL A 305 7.65 -22.62 -22.31
CA VAL A 305 8.54 -23.64 -22.86
C VAL A 305 9.78 -23.72 -21.96
N PHE A 306 10.08 -24.92 -21.47
CA PHE A 306 11.35 -25.16 -20.79
C PHE A 306 12.52 -24.93 -21.74
N VAL A 307 13.39 -24.00 -21.38
CA VAL A 307 14.69 -23.77 -22.00
C VAL A 307 15.69 -24.74 -21.36
N VAL A 308 15.79 -24.74 -20.03
CA VAL A 308 16.49 -25.74 -19.21
C VAL A 308 15.45 -26.62 -18.54
N THR A 309 15.46 -27.93 -18.80
CA THR A 309 14.45 -28.84 -18.25
C THR A 309 14.74 -29.22 -16.79
N PRO A 310 13.74 -29.70 -16.02
CA PRO A 310 13.97 -30.24 -14.69
C PRO A 310 15.05 -31.33 -14.64
N GLU A 311 15.12 -32.19 -15.66
CA GLU A 311 16.12 -33.26 -15.74
C GLU A 311 17.52 -32.71 -16.02
N GLU A 312 17.65 -31.67 -16.85
CA GLU A 312 18.92 -30.99 -17.10
C GLU A 312 19.42 -30.27 -15.85
N ALA A 313 18.53 -29.58 -15.12
CA ALA A 313 18.87 -28.91 -13.87
C ALA A 313 19.31 -29.89 -12.77
N LEU A 314 18.61 -31.03 -12.63
CA LEU A 314 19.01 -32.09 -11.69
C LEU A 314 20.37 -32.70 -12.06
N ALA A 315 20.65 -32.90 -13.35
CA ALA A 315 21.94 -33.41 -13.79
C ALA A 315 23.09 -32.42 -13.49
N ASN A 316 22.85 -31.12 -13.67
CA ASN A 316 23.82 -30.08 -13.31
C ASN A 316 24.05 -30.01 -11.80
N GLU A 317 22.98 -30.10 -11.00
CA GLU A 317 23.02 -30.07 -9.53
C GLU A 317 23.91 -31.16 -8.91
N SER A 318 23.97 -32.35 -9.52
CA SER A 318 24.82 -33.46 -9.07
C SER A 318 26.22 -33.44 -9.68
N SER A 319 26.55 -32.46 -10.53
CA SER A 319 27.84 -32.36 -11.23
C SER A 319 28.84 -31.48 -10.48
N ASN A 320 30.12 -31.52 -10.89
CA ASN A 320 31.15 -30.59 -10.41
C ASN A 320 31.60 -29.69 -11.58
N PRO A 321 31.82 -28.39 -11.34
CA PRO A 321 32.28 -27.49 -12.39
C PRO A 321 33.67 -27.90 -12.88
N SER A 322 33.89 -27.76 -14.20
CA SER A 322 35.16 -28.09 -14.86
C SER A 322 35.99 -26.86 -15.23
N GLY A 323 35.40 -25.68 -15.04
CA GLY A 323 35.98 -24.37 -15.31
C GLY A 323 34.94 -23.28 -15.08
N THR A 324 35.09 -22.16 -15.78
CA THR A 324 34.14 -21.04 -15.72
C THR A 324 33.61 -20.68 -17.11
N LYS A 325 32.51 -19.93 -17.13
CA LYS A 325 31.93 -19.31 -18.32
C LYS A 325 31.57 -17.86 -18.03
N THR A 326 31.69 -17.02 -19.04
CA THR A 326 31.31 -15.60 -18.97
C THR A 326 30.01 -15.37 -19.73
N TRP A 327 29.00 -14.90 -19.03
CA TRP A 327 27.72 -14.46 -19.59
C TRP A 327 27.77 -12.96 -19.82
N LYS A 328 27.30 -12.50 -20.99
CA LYS A 328 27.29 -11.07 -21.34
C LYS A 328 25.86 -10.58 -21.45
N PHE A 329 25.55 -9.49 -20.76
CA PHE A 329 24.24 -8.88 -20.75
C PHE A 329 24.33 -7.39 -21.12
N GLU A 330 23.37 -6.94 -21.91
CA GLU A 330 23.22 -5.54 -22.31
C GLU A 330 21.85 -5.04 -21.83
N ALA A 331 21.80 -3.89 -21.16
CA ALA A 331 20.56 -3.24 -20.74
C ALA A 331 20.61 -1.75 -21.04
N GLU A 332 19.62 -1.23 -21.77
CA GLU A 332 19.53 0.18 -22.12
C GLU A 332 18.55 0.91 -21.22
N ASN A 333 18.91 2.13 -20.81
CA ASN A 333 18.07 3.05 -20.06
C ASN A 333 17.39 2.42 -18.82
N VAL A 334 18.16 1.68 -18.01
CA VAL A 334 17.72 1.11 -16.72
C VAL A 334 18.37 1.85 -15.56
N ARG A 335 17.75 1.79 -14.38
CA ARG A 335 18.25 2.49 -13.18
C ARG A 335 19.15 1.63 -12.29
N ASP A 336 19.12 0.31 -12.45
CA ASP A 336 19.90 -0.63 -11.65
C ASP A 336 20.10 -1.97 -12.39
N PHE A 337 20.95 -2.83 -11.85
CA PHE A 337 21.31 -4.11 -12.44
C PHE A 337 21.43 -5.19 -11.36
N ALA A 338 20.67 -6.27 -11.49
CA ALA A 338 20.73 -7.43 -10.61
C ALA A 338 20.85 -8.73 -11.41
N TRP A 339 21.39 -9.77 -10.77
CA TRP A 339 21.55 -11.07 -11.40
C TRP A 339 21.44 -12.21 -10.39
N ALA A 340 21.18 -13.41 -10.90
CA ALA A 340 21.09 -14.62 -10.13
C ALA A 340 21.87 -15.73 -10.83
N SER A 341 22.49 -16.61 -10.04
CA SER A 341 23.29 -17.72 -10.58
C SER A 341 23.18 -18.96 -9.73
N SER A 342 22.93 -20.10 -10.38
CA SER A 342 23.01 -21.42 -9.75
C SER A 342 23.00 -22.51 -10.81
N ARG A 343 23.64 -23.63 -10.51
CA ARG A 343 23.48 -24.88 -11.27
C ARG A 343 22.11 -25.53 -11.11
N LYS A 344 21.36 -25.16 -10.06
CA LYS A 344 20.05 -25.76 -9.73
C LYS A 344 18.90 -25.23 -10.59
N PHE A 345 19.11 -24.21 -11.42
CA PHE A 345 18.02 -23.53 -12.12
C PHE A 345 17.40 -24.35 -13.25
N ILE A 346 16.11 -24.61 -13.09
CA ILE A 346 15.14 -24.86 -14.15
C ILE A 346 14.79 -23.50 -14.76
N TRP A 347 14.65 -23.42 -16.09
CA TRP A 347 14.34 -22.18 -16.79
C TRP A 347 13.22 -22.42 -17.80
N ASP A 348 12.10 -21.71 -17.65
CA ASP A 348 11.06 -21.61 -18.67
C ASP A 348 10.89 -20.18 -19.21
N ALA A 349 10.33 -20.09 -20.41
CA ALA A 349 10.12 -18.82 -21.10
C ALA A 349 8.85 -18.85 -21.95
N GLN A 350 8.25 -17.68 -22.14
CA GLN A 350 7.13 -17.43 -23.04
C GLN A 350 7.16 -15.99 -23.56
N GLY A 351 6.88 -15.78 -24.84
CA GLY A 351 6.72 -14.44 -25.41
C GLY A 351 5.36 -13.82 -25.06
N HIS A 352 5.37 -12.65 -24.43
CA HIS A 352 4.22 -11.77 -24.27
C HIS A 352 4.15 -10.79 -25.44
N LYS A 353 3.00 -10.69 -26.10
CA LYS A 353 2.82 -9.88 -27.32
C LYS A 353 2.13 -8.56 -26.99
N GLN A 354 2.71 -7.44 -27.41
CA GLN A 354 2.16 -6.10 -27.25
C GLN A 354 2.20 -5.34 -28.60
N PRO A 355 1.23 -5.59 -29.50
CA PRO A 355 1.26 -5.05 -30.87
C PRO A 355 1.31 -3.52 -30.90
N GLY A 356 2.29 -2.97 -31.62
CA GLY A 356 2.47 -1.52 -31.76
C GLY A 356 3.29 -0.84 -30.65
N ALA A 357 3.72 -1.59 -29.63
CA ALA A 357 4.70 -1.12 -28.65
C ALA A 357 6.13 -1.14 -29.23
N GLU A 358 7.06 -0.49 -28.52
CA GLU A 358 8.49 -0.47 -28.87
C GLU A 358 9.09 -1.88 -28.97
N TYR A 359 8.75 -2.75 -28.01
CA TYR A 359 9.11 -4.17 -28.02
C TYR A 359 7.86 -5.00 -28.30
N GLU A 360 7.56 -5.34 -29.56
CA GLU A 360 6.34 -6.10 -29.90
C GLU A 360 6.23 -7.46 -29.19
N THR A 361 7.37 -8.05 -28.81
CA THR A 361 7.44 -9.27 -27.99
C THR A 361 8.39 -9.06 -26.82
N VAL A 362 7.88 -9.28 -25.61
CA VAL A 362 8.65 -9.30 -24.36
C VAL A 362 8.83 -10.75 -23.93
N MET A 363 10.06 -11.16 -23.63
CA MET A 363 10.31 -12.52 -23.11
C MET A 363 10.02 -12.56 -21.61
N ALA A 364 8.88 -13.14 -21.24
CA ALA A 364 8.56 -13.48 -19.86
C ALA A 364 9.25 -14.80 -19.49
N MET A 365 10.02 -14.82 -18.40
CA MET A 365 10.84 -15.97 -18.03
C MET A 365 10.80 -16.24 -16.53
N SER A 366 10.96 -17.51 -16.16
CA SER A 366 11.13 -17.89 -14.75
C SER A 366 12.32 -18.82 -14.56
N PHE A 367 13.03 -18.63 -13.45
CA PHE A 367 14.18 -19.43 -13.04
C PHE A 367 13.94 -19.96 -11.63
N TRP A 368 13.91 -21.27 -11.44
CA TRP A 368 13.68 -21.83 -10.11
C TRP A 368 14.34 -23.19 -9.94
N PRO A 369 14.68 -23.60 -8.73
CA PRO A 369 15.21 -24.94 -8.50
C PRO A 369 14.10 -25.93 -8.12
N LYS A 370 14.44 -27.21 -7.99
CA LYS A 370 13.47 -28.30 -7.77
C LYS A 370 12.53 -28.05 -6.56
N GLU A 371 12.96 -27.26 -5.57
CA GLU A 371 12.14 -26.92 -4.40
C GLU A 371 10.98 -25.96 -4.73
N GLY A 372 11.01 -25.24 -5.86
CA GLY A 372 9.85 -24.48 -6.35
C GLY A 372 8.71 -25.38 -6.88
N GLY A 373 9.05 -26.61 -7.27
CA GLY A 373 8.10 -27.69 -7.57
C GLY A 373 7.01 -27.34 -8.59
N ASP A 374 5.85 -27.98 -8.41
CA ASP A 374 4.67 -27.83 -9.26
C ASP A 374 4.03 -26.45 -9.15
N LEU A 375 4.27 -25.75 -8.02
CA LEU A 375 3.74 -24.42 -7.76
C LEU A 375 4.35 -23.41 -8.76
N TRP A 376 5.68 -23.34 -8.82
CA TRP A 376 6.40 -22.45 -9.75
C TRP A 376 6.14 -22.79 -11.20
N LYS A 377 6.21 -24.09 -11.55
CA LYS A 377 5.95 -24.59 -12.90
C LYS A 377 4.59 -24.18 -13.46
N LYS A 378 3.56 -24.04 -12.62
CA LYS A 378 2.20 -23.69 -13.06
C LYS A 378 1.96 -22.19 -13.12
N TYR A 379 2.52 -21.44 -12.20
CA TYR A 379 2.05 -20.08 -11.91
C TYR A 379 3.07 -18.99 -12.17
N SER A 380 4.39 -19.27 -12.20
CA SER A 380 5.40 -18.21 -12.25
C SER A 380 5.34 -17.38 -13.55
N THR A 381 5.72 -17.96 -14.68
CA THR A 381 5.71 -17.25 -15.98
C THR A 381 4.33 -16.72 -16.39
N PRO A 382 3.21 -17.45 -16.16
CA PRO A 382 1.87 -16.89 -16.37
C PRO A 382 1.56 -15.65 -15.52
N SER A 383 2.06 -15.55 -14.28
CA SER A 383 1.86 -14.36 -13.44
C SER A 383 2.65 -13.16 -13.98
N VAL A 384 3.86 -13.38 -14.50
CA VAL A 384 4.65 -12.34 -15.19
C VAL A 384 3.89 -11.74 -16.38
N ILE A 385 3.32 -12.61 -17.23
CA ILE A 385 2.52 -12.20 -18.40
C ILE A 385 1.26 -11.43 -17.98
N HIS A 386 0.50 -11.98 -17.03
CA HIS A 386 -0.73 -11.36 -16.52
C HIS A 386 -0.46 -9.96 -15.95
N THR A 387 0.65 -9.80 -15.25
CA THR A 387 1.06 -8.50 -14.71
C THR A 387 1.27 -7.49 -15.84
N MET A 388 1.99 -7.87 -16.91
CA MET A 388 2.19 -6.98 -18.07
C MET A 388 0.87 -6.62 -18.76
N ASP A 389 -0.07 -7.56 -18.90
CA ASP A 389 -1.40 -7.30 -19.48
C ASP A 389 -2.16 -6.22 -18.69
N VAL A 390 -2.21 -6.35 -17.36
CA VAL A 390 -2.97 -5.43 -16.49
C VAL A 390 -2.27 -4.08 -16.37
N TYR A 391 -0.96 -4.08 -16.10
CA TYR A 391 -0.21 -2.85 -15.86
C TYR A 391 -0.09 -2.00 -17.12
N SER A 392 0.15 -2.60 -18.29
CA SER A 392 0.24 -1.86 -19.56
C SER A 392 -1.08 -1.14 -19.88
N ARG A 393 -2.21 -1.79 -19.60
CA ARG A 393 -3.54 -1.22 -19.82
C ARG A 393 -3.75 0.07 -19.01
N MET A 394 -3.28 0.11 -17.77
CA MET A 394 -3.48 1.24 -16.85
C MET A 394 -2.33 2.26 -16.83
N SER A 395 -1.21 2.00 -17.52
CA SER A 395 -0.03 2.88 -17.53
C SER A 395 0.52 3.12 -18.95
N PHE A 396 1.55 2.38 -19.34
CA PHE A 396 2.19 2.41 -20.65
C PHE A 396 2.65 1.00 -21.02
N ASP A 397 2.89 0.72 -22.30
CA ASP A 397 3.37 -0.61 -22.71
C ASP A 397 4.74 -0.92 -22.07
N TYR A 398 4.94 -2.18 -21.70
CA TYR A 398 6.16 -2.64 -21.01
C TYR A 398 7.41 -2.25 -21.82
N PRO A 399 8.35 -1.49 -21.25
CA PRO A 399 9.35 -0.78 -22.04
C PRO A 399 10.69 -1.51 -22.15
N TYR A 400 10.74 -2.80 -21.85
CA TYR A 400 11.96 -3.60 -21.89
C TYR A 400 11.75 -4.92 -22.65
N PRO A 401 12.81 -5.54 -23.19
CA PRO A 401 12.69 -6.78 -23.98
C PRO A 401 12.47 -8.05 -23.15
N THR A 402 12.73 -8.03 -21.83
CA THR A 402 12.60 -9.19 -20.95
C THR A 402 11.94 -8.84 -19.61
N SER A 403 11.29 -9.82 -18.98
CA SER A 403 10.75 -9.74 -17.62
C SER A 403 10.89 -11.09 -16.93
N GLN A 404 11.54 -11.13 -15.76
CA GLN A 404 12.04 -12.37 -15.16
C GLN A 404 11.62 -12.52 -13.70
N SER A 405 11.19 -13.72 -13.32
CA SER A 405 10.94 -14.12 -11.93
C SER A 405 11.92 -15.21 -11.51
N VAL A 406 12.66 -14.99 -10.43
CA VAL A 406 13.70 -15.91 -9.95
C VAL A 406 13.40 -16.38 -8.54
N ASN A 407 13.39 -17.70 -8.34
CA ASN A 407 13.20 -18.30 -7.03
C ASN A 407 14.53 -18.40 -6.27
N GLY A 408 14.56 -17.91 -5.04
CA GLY A 408 15.72 -18.07 -4.15
C GLY A 408 15.36 -17.74 -2.70
N PRO A 409 16.35 -17.37 -1.86
CA PRO A 409 16.13 -17.09 -0.45
C PRO A 409 15.36 -15.79 -0.18
N VAL A 410 15.39 -14.83 -1.12
CA VAL A 410 14.66 -13.56 -1.01
C VAL A 410 13.21 -13.79 -1.43
N GLY A 411 12.27 -13.39 -0.56
CA GLY A 411 10.84 -13.69 -0.72
C GLY A 411 10.08 -12.79 -1.70
N GLY A 412 10.58 -11.58 -1.96
CA GLY A 412 10.03 -10.53 -2.82
C GLY A 412 11.05 -9.39 -2.87
N MET A 413 11.54 -9.06 -4.06
CA MET A 413 12.45 -7.94 -4.31
C MET A 413 12.54 -7.64 -5.81
N GLU A 414 12.46 -6.37 -6.14
CA GLU A 414 12.34 -5.83 -7.48
C GLU A 414 13.66 -5.24 -8.03
N TYR A 415 13.95 -5.51 -9.30
CA TYR A 415 14.99 -4.84 -10.07
C TYR A 415 14.55 -4.72 -11.54
N PRO A 416 15.19 -3.89 -12.37
CA PRO A 416 14.81 -3.77 -13.77
C PRO A 416 14.90 -5.13 -14.49
N MET A 417 13.80 -5.55 -15.11
CA MET A 417 13.65 -6.82 -15.84
C MET A 417 13.80 -8.12 -15.03
N ILE A 418 14.16 -8.07 -13.74
CA ILE A 418 14.40 -9.26 -12.91
C ILE A 418 13.87 -9.05 -11.48
N THR A 419 13.21 -10.07 -10.97
CA THR A 419 12.58 -10.05 -9.64
C THR A 419 12.94 -11.31 -8.87
N PHE A 420 13.12 -11.20 -7.56
CA PHE A 420 13.40 -12.32 -6.67
C PHE A 420 12.14 -12.66 -5.88
N ASN A 421 11.66 -13.89 -5.98
CA ASN A 421 10.38 -14.30 -5.43
C ASN A 421 10.46 -15.61 -4.63
N GLY A 422 9.62 -15.70 -3.61
CA GLY A 422 9.23 -16.95 -2.94
C GLY A 422 7.84 -17.42 -3.36
N PRO A 423 7.27 -18.44 -2.70
CA PRO A 423 7.86 -19.32 -1.70
C PRO A 423 8.45 -20.60 -2.33
N ARG A 424 9.01 -21.50 -1.50
CA ARG A 424 9.33 -22.89 -1.87
C ARG A 424 8.16 -23.81 -1.51
N THR A 425 8.09 -24.99 -2.12
CA THR A 425 7.17 -26.07 -1.72
C THR A 425 7.77 -26.92 -0.59
N THR A 426 6.92 -27.53 0.22
CA THR A 426 7.34 -28.38 1.34
C THR A 426 7.60 -29.81 0.85
N LEU A 427 8.77 -30.38 1.17
CA LEU A 427 9.07 -31.80 0.92
C LEU A 427 8.49 -32.65 2.05
N GLN A 428 7.71 -33.67 1.70
CA GLN A 428 7.10 -34.63 2.63
C GLN A 428 7.95 -35.90 2.73
N ASP A 429 7.74 -36.68 3.80
CA ASP A 429 8.49 -37.92 4.08
C ASP A 429 8.35 -38.99 2.98
N ASP A 430 7.25 -38.95 2.22
CA ASP A 430 7.01 -39.86 1.09
C ASP A 430 7.64 -39.38 -0.25
N GLY A 431 8.41 -38.30 -0.19
CA GLY A 431 9.10 -37.70 -1.33
C GLY A 431 8.26 -36.75 -2.19
N ARG A 432 6.97 -36.57 -1.89
CA ARG A 432 6.14 -35.57 -2.59
C ARG A 432 6.47 -34.16 -2.14
N ARG A 433 6.23 -33.19 -3.01
CA ARG A 433 6.24 -31.76 -2.69
C ARG A 433 4.82 -31.20 -2.67
N THR A 434 4.45 -30.56 -1.58
CA THR A 434 3.10 -29.99 -1.36
C THR A 434 3.17 -28.49 -1.08
N TYR A 435 2.03 -27.82 -1.21
CA TYR A 435 1.86 -26.41 -0.88
C TYR A 435 0.42 -26.10 -0.45
N THR A 436 0.29 -25.06 0.35
CA THR A 436 -0.95 -24.54 0.93
C THR A 436 -1.62 -23.51 0.00
N MET A 437 -2.89 -23.17 0.29
CA MET A 437 -3.55 -22.05 -0.40
C MET A 437 -2.82 -20.72 -0.12
N ALA A 438 -2.30 -20.53 1.10
CA ALA A 438 -1.53 -19.34 1.45
C ALA A 438 -0.24 -19.20 0.64
N GLU A 439 0.48 -20.29 0.37
CA GLU A 439 1.68 -20.28 -0.49
C GLU A 439 1.34 -20.05 -1.96
N LYS A 440 0.19 -20.53 -2.43
CA LYS A 440 -0.30 -20.25 -3.79
C LYS A 440 -0.62 -18.78 -3.98
N VAL A 441 -1.43 -18.20 -3.09
CA VAL A 441 -1.75 -16.75 -3.06
C VAL A 441 -0.45 -15.95 -2.89
N PHE A 442 0.42 -16.45 -2.01
CA PHE A 442 1.86 -16.23 -1.90
C PHE A 442 2.53 -15.86 -3.21
N LEU A 443 2.83 -16.91 -3.97
CA LEU A 443 3.58 -16.88 -5.22
C LEU A 443 2.94 -15.96 -6.27
N VAL A 444 1.63 -16.12 -6.49
CA VAL A 444 0.94 -15.36 -7.54
C VAL A 444 0.97 -13.87 -7.20
N GLY A 445 0.63 -13.51 -5.95
CA GLY A 445 0.60 -12.13 -5.50
C GLY A 445 1.99 -11.49 -5.54
N VAL A 446 3.02 -12.16 -5.02
CA VAL A 446 4.37 -11.59 -4.98
C VAL A 446 4.95 -11.41 -6.39
N ILE A 447 4.78 -12.37 -7.30
CA ILE A 447 5.24 -12.17 -8.69
C ILE A 447 4.51 -11.00 -9.35
N ILE A 448 3.20 -10.84 -9.13
CA ILE A 448 2.46 -9.70 -9.64
C ILE A 448 3.00 -8.38 -9.07
N HIS A 449 3.28 -8.35 -7.77
CA HIS A 449 3.84 -7.19 -7.09
C HIS A 449 5.24 -6.84 -7.63
N GLU A 450 6.19 -7.78 -7.60
CA GLU A 450 7.57 -7.51 -7.99
C GLU A 450 7.71 -7.18 -9.49
N VAL A 451 6.95 -7.86 -10.36
CA VAL A 451 6.93 -7.51 -11.80
C VAL A 451 6.25 -6.16 -12.02
N GLY A 452 5.26 -5.83 -11.20
CA GLY A 452 4.62 -4.51 -11.17
C GLY A 452 5.60 -3.40 -10.87
N HIS A 453 6.58 -3.67 -10.00
CA HIS A 453 7.62 -2.71 -9.68
C HIS A 453 8.50 -2.32 -10.87
N ILE A 454 8.53 -3.15 -11.94
CA ILE A 454 9.23 -2.77 -13.16
C ILE A 454 8.61 -1.51 -13.79
N TYR A 455 7.32 -1.27 -13.58
CA TYR A 455 6.67 0.00 -13.92
C TYR A 455 6.91 1.05 -12.83
N PHE A 456 6.64 0.69 -11.57
CA PHE A 456 6.69 1.58 -10.40
C PHE A 456 7.54 0.96 -9.27
N PRO A 457 8.84 1.26 -9.14
CA PRO A 457 9.46 2.50 -9.56
C PRO A 457 10.48 2.35 -10.70
N MET A 458 10.68 1.16 -11.29
CA MET A 458 11.85 0.97 -12.16
C MET A 458 11.84 1.81 -13.43
N VAL A 459 10.65 2.19 -13.91
CA VAL A 459 10.48 3.12 -15.04
C VAL A 459 9.97 4.47 -14.58
N VAL A 460 8.98 4.51 -13.68
CA VAL A 460 8.53 5.73 -13.00
C VAL A 460 9.35 5.89 -11.72
N ASN A 461 10.51 6.53 -11.85
CA ASN A 461 11.63 6.50 -10.89
C ASN A 461 11.39 7.34 -9.64
N SER A 462 10.42 6.96 -8.81
CA SER A 462 10.18 7.61 -7.52
C SER A 462 11.34 7.41 -6.53
N ASP A 463 11.33 8.26 -5.51
CA ASP A 463 12.34 8.29 -4.45
C ASP A 463 11.83 7.62 -3.18
N GLU A 464 11.97 6.29 -3.14
CA GLU A 464 11.48 5.48 -2.03
C GLU A 464 12.01 5.93 -0.67
N ARG A 465 13.26 6.41 -0.64
CA ARG A 465 13.95 6.80 0.61
C ARG A 465 13.28 7.95 1.32
N GLN A 466 12.57 8.78 0.56
CA GLN A 466 11.75 9.87 1.07
C GLN A 466 10.27 9.48 1.14
N TRP A 467 9.77 8.78 0.12
CA TRP A 467 8.34 8.52 -0.06
C TRP A 467 8.05 7.08 -0.47
N THR A 468 8.38 6.11 0.40
CA THR A 468 8.16 4.66 0.20
C THR A 468 6.82 4.28 -0.42
N TRP A 469 5.74 5.00 -0.05
CA TRP A 469 4.41 4.73 -0.58
C TRP A 469 4.27 4.97 -2.09
N MET A 470 5.10 5.80 -2.71
CA MET A 470 5.04 6.00 -4.16
C MET A 470 5.47 4.74 -4.91
N ASP A 471 6.34 3.95 -4.31
CA ASP A 471 6.84 2.71 -4.86
C ASP A 471 5.84 1.62 -4.45
N GLU A 472 5.70 1.41 -3.14
CA GLU A 472 4.94 0.31 -2.57
C GLU A 472 3.42 0.51 -2.66
N GLY A 473 2.92 1.72 -2.47
CA GLY A 473 1.49 2.00 -2.39
C GLY A 473 0.82 2.11 -3.76
N LEU A 474 1.51 2.71 -4.74
CA LEU A 474 1.05 2.72 -6.13
C LEU A 474 1.05 1.29 -6.70
N ASN A 475 2.12 0.54 -6.43
CA ASN A 475 2.24 -0.84 -6.87
C ASN A 475 1.23 -1.76 -6.16
N SER A 476 0.99 -1.59 -4.86
CA SER A 476 -0.06 -2.34 -4.12
C SER A 476 -1.48 -2.05 -4.62
N PHE A 477 -1.76 -0.85 -5.12
CA PHE A 477 -3.05 -0.61 -5.77
C PHE A 477 -3.16 -1.41 -7.08
N MET A 478 -2.10 -1.38 -7.88
CA MET A 478 -2.05 -2.06 -9.18
C MET A 478 -2.04 -3.59 -9.07
N ASP A 479 -1.31 -4.15 -8.09
CA ASP A 479 -1.27 -5.58 -7.82
C ASP A 479 -2.63 -6.13 -7.40
N SER A 480 -3.46 -5.31 -6.75
CA SER A 480 -4.75 -5.70 -6.22
C SER A 480 -5.78 -5.73 -7.32
N VAL A 481 -5.73 -4.75 -8.23
CA VAL A 481 -6.47 -4.81 -9.50
C VAL A 481 -6.08 -6.07 -10.28
N ALA A 482 -4.79 -6.37 -10.41
CA ALA A 482 -4.32 -7.56 -11.11
C ALA A 482 -4.74 -8.86 -10.41
N GLY A 483 -4.69 -8.92 -9.07
CA GLY A 483 -5.12 -10.08 -8.28
C GLY A 483 -6.60 -10.39 -8.46
N TYR A 484 -7.47 -9.36 -8.44
CA TYR A 484 -8.90 -9.53 -8.69
C TYR A 484 -9.21 -9.99 -10.11
N GLU A 485 -8.42 -9.57 -11.11
CA GLU A 485 -8.54 -10.06 -12.48
C GLU A 485 -7.95 -11.46 -12.70
N TRP A 486 -7.01 -11.88 -11.84
CA TRP A 486 -6.45 -13.23 -11.85
C TRP A 486 -7.47 -14.27 -11.36
N ASP A 487 -8.00 -14.06 -10.15
CA ASP A 487 -9.01 -14.94 -9.52
C ASP A 487 -9.68 -14.18 -8.37
N PRO A 488 -10.92 -13.67 -8.51
CA PRO A 488 -11.58 -12.91 -7.45
C PRO A 488 -11.97 -13.76 -6.23
N ASP A 489 -11.99 -15.09 -6.35
CA ASP A 489 -12.32 -16.01 -5.26
C ASP A 489 -11.07 -16.39 -4.43
N MET A 490 -9.86 -16.01 -4.88
CA MET A 490 -8.67 -16.10 -4.03
C MET A 490 -8.80 -15.16 -2.83
N PRO A 491 -8.32 -15.57 -1.64
CA PRO A 491 -8.38 -14.75 -0.43
C PRO A 491 -7.33 -13.63 -0.46
N TRP A 492 -7.45 -12.71 -1.41
CA TRP A 492 -6.70 -11.47 -1.45
C TRP A 492 -7.03 -10.65 -0.21
N THR A 493 -5.99 -10.25 0.50
CA THR A 493 -6.11 -9.47 1.75
C THR A 493 -5.03 -8.41 1.70
N ARG A 494 -5.27 -7.25 2.36
CA ARG A 494 -4.29 -6.18 2.71
C ARG A 494 -4.37 -4.88 1.90
N SER A 495 -5.23 -4.78 0.89
CA SER A 495 -5.17 -3.66 -0.07
C SER A 495 -6.46 -2.86 -0.25
N ILE A 496 -7.57 -3.30 0.35
CA ILE A 496 -8.88 -2.64 0.26
C ILE A 496 -9.29 -1.95 1.56
N PRO A 497 -10.17 -0.94 1.49
CA PRO A 497 -10.54 -0.08 2.63
C PRO A 497 -10.85 -0.84 3.92
N ARG A 498 -11.73 -1.84 3.89
CA ARG A 498 -12.14 -2.62 5.07
C ARG A 498 -10.99 -3.35 5.77
N ASP A 499 -9.96 -3.78 5.02
CA ASP A 499 -8.85 -4.55 5.58
C ASP A 499 -7.93 -3.67 6.44
N LEU A 500 -7.99 -2.35 6.26
CA LEU A 500 -7.12 -1.38 6.90
C LEU A 500 -7.71 -0.77 8.18
N VAL A 501 -8.99 -1.01 8.49
CA VAL A 501 -9.67 -0.48 9.70
C VAL A 501 -8.87 -0.75 11.00
N PRO A 502 -8.33 -1.96 11.26
CA PRO A 502 -7.54 -2.23 12.47
C PRO A 502 -6.26 -1.40 12.56
N TYR A 503 -5.64 -1.06 11.43
CA TYR A 503 -4.46 -0.20 11.41
C TYR A 503 -4.84 1.27 11.58
N MET A 504 -5.87 1.72 10.87
CA MET A 504 -6.37 3.10 10.87
C MET A 504 -6.86 3.55 12.26
N THR A 505 -7.39 2.63 13.07
CA THR A 505 -7.81 2.88 14.46
C THR A 505 -6.68 2.66 15.49
N SER A 506 -5.51 2.18 15.05
CA SER A 506 -4.39 1.89 15.96
C SER A 506 -3.67 3.17 16.41
N SER A 507 -3.07 3.15 17.60
CA SER A 507 -2.22 4.25 18.09
C SER A 507 -0.76 4.13 17.64
N ASN A 508 -0.38 3.04 16.97
CA ASN A 508 0.99 2.76 16.54
C ASN A 508 1.17 3.06 15.05
N GLN A 509 0.83 4.27 14.62
CA GLN A 509 0.87 4.67 13.21
C GLN A 509 1.48 6.06 13.05
N VAL A 510 1.89 6.36 11.82
CA VAL A 510 2.42 7.66 11.38
C VAL A 510 1.77 8.02 10.03
N PRO A 511 1.79 9.29 9.59
CA PRO A 511 1.29 9.66 8.27
C PRO A 511 2.00 8.90 7.13
N ILE A 512 1.35 8.75 5.98
CA ILE A 512 1.91 8.07 4.79
C ILE A 512 3.17 8.79 4.30
N MET A 513 3.22 10.12 4.43
CA MET A 513 4.36 10.96 4.05
C MET A 513 5.60 10.81 4.95
N THR A 514 5.64 9.82 5.84
CA THR A 514 6.79 9.55 6.72
C THR A 514 7.87 8.80 5.93
N GLN A 515 9.11 9.27 6.01
CA GLN A 515 10.27 8.61 5.40
C GLN A 515 10.49 7.19 5.94
N SER A 516 11.01 6.29 5.10
CA SER A 516 11.04 4.83 5.30
C SER A 516 11.64 4.36 6.62
N ASP A 517 12.76 4.93 7.05
CA ASP A 517 13.47 4.53 8.28
C ASP A 517 12.76 4.99 9.57
N SER A 518 11.70 5.79 9.47
CA SER A 518 10.88 6.25 10.60
C SER A 518 9.46 5.65 10.62
N VAL A 519 9.13 4.79 9.66
CA VAL A 519 7.81 4.16 9.62
C VAL A 519 7.69 3.09 10.72
N LEU A 520 6.64 3.17 11.54
CA LEU A 520 6.43 2.26 12.66
C LEU A 520 5.88 0.88 12.25
N GLN A 521 5.04 0.86 11.21
CA GLN A 521 4.43 -0.34 10.64
C GLN A 521 4.47 -0.26 9.12
N LEU A 522 5.58 -0.72 8.52
CA LEU A 522 5.86 -0.52 7.09
C LEU A 522 4.76 -1.06 6.19
N GLY A 523 4.35 -2.32 6.37
CA GLY A 523 3.29 -2.96 5.58
C GLY A 523 2.01 -2.12 5.44
N PRO A 524 1.28 -1.83 6.53
CA PRO A 524 0.05 -1.07 6.41
C PRO A 524 0.26 0.43 6.09
N ASN A 525 1.41 1.04 6.41
CA ASN A 525 1.67 2.46 6.12
C ASN A 525 2.08 2.73 4.67
N ALA A 526 3.01 1.94 4.12
CA ALA A 526 3.59 2.14 2.80
C ALA A 526 2.83 1.38 1.70
N TYR A 527 2.19 0.24 2.02
CA TYR A 527 1.46 -0.60 1.06
C TYR A 527 -0.05 -0.40 1.20
N GLY A 528 -0.61 -0.82 2.35
CA GLY A 528 -2.05 -1.02 2.50
C GLY A 528 -2.88 0.27 2.56
N LYS A 529 -2.51 1.25 3.40
CA LYS A 529 -3.26 2.51 3.53
C LYS A 529 -3.26 3.32 2.21
N PRO A 530 -2.13 3.50 1.50
CA PRO A 530 -2.13 4.14 0.18
C PRO A 530 -2.98 3.39 -0.84
N SER A 531 -2.87 2.06 -0.91
CA SER A 531 -3.71 1.24 -1.79
C SER A 531 -5.20 1.41 -1.52
N ALA A 532 -5.60 1.34 -0.24
CA ALA A 532 -6.97 1.59 0.18
C ALA A 532 -7.45 3.00 -0.23
N ALA A 533 -6.62 4.02 -0.04
CA ALA A 533 -6.93 5.39 -0.47
C ALA A 533 -7.17 5.48 -1.99
N LEU A 534 -6.33 4.83 -2.79
CA LEU A 534 -6.47 4.80 -4.25
C LEU A 534 -7.70 4.01 -4.71
N HIS A 535 -8.04 2.90 -4.04
CA HIS A 535 -9.29 2.20 -4.29
C HIS A 535 -10.52 3.05 -3.98
N ILE A 536 -10.52 3.81 -2.89
CA ILE A 536 -11.62 4.74 -2.56
C ILE A 536 -11.73 5.84 -3.63
N LEU A 537 -10.60 6.41 -4.06
CA LEU A 537 -10.60 7.38 -5.15
C LEU A 537 -11.20 6.79 -6.43
N ARG A 538 -10.76 5.58 -6.80
CA ARG A 538 -11.18 4.92 -8.03
C ARG A 538 -12.63 4.47 -8.03
N GLU A 539 -13.08 3.81 -6.97
CA GLU A 539 -14.39 3.15 -6.96
C GLU A 539 -15.51 4.07 -6.43
N THR A 540 -15.17 5.04 -5.56
CA THR A 540 -16.16 5.81 -4.80
C THR A 540 -16.16 7.31 -5.13
N ILE A 541 -14.99 7.96 -5.24
CA ILE A 541 -14.91 9.43 -5.37
C ILE A 541 -14.89 9.88 -6.84
N LEU A 542 -13.93 9.39 -7.63
CA LEU A 542 -13.72 9.79 -9.02
C LEU A 542 -14.51 8.91 -10.01
N GLY A 543 -14.65 7.63 -9.68
CA GLY A 543 -15.07 6.60 -10.61
C GLY A 543 -13.92 6.15 -11.52
N ARG A 544 -14.03 4.91 -12.03
CA ARG A 544 -12.97 4.24 -12.80
C ARG A 544 -12.49 5.03 -14.02
N GLU A 545 -13.40 5.64 -14.77
CA GLU A 545 -13.06 6.37 -16.01
C GLU A 545 -12.07 7.52 -15.74
N LYS A 546 -12.38 8.39 -14.77
CA LYS A 546 -11.54 9.55 -14.44
C LYS A 546 -10.25 9.12 -13.75
N PHE A 547 -10.36 8.18 -12.81
CA PHE A 547 -9.19 7.67 -12.09
C PHE A 547 -8.21 6.97 -13.04
N ASP A 548 -8.69 6.03 -13.85
CA ASP A 548 -7.82 5.24 -14.75
C ASP A 548 -7.17 6.16 -15.80
N PHE A 549 -7.90 7.17 -16.30
CA PHE A 549 -7.32 8.19 -17.18
C PHE A 549 -6.21 8.98 -16.49
N ALA A 550 -6.46 9.51 -15.28
CA ALA A 550 -5.51 10.35 -14.57
C ALA A 550 -4.26 9.57 -14.09
N PHE A 551 -4.45 8.36 -13.58
CA PHE A 551 -3.36 7.48 -13.17
C PHE A 551 -2.48 7.09 -14.37
N LYS A 552 -3.11 6.79 -15.51
CA LYS A 552 -2.40 6.49 -16.76
C LYS A 552 -1.61 7.69 -17.27
N GLU A 553 -2.18 8.88 -17.16
CA GLU A 553 -1.52 10.12 -17.56
C GLU A 553 -0.31 10.43 -16.68
N TYR A 554 -0.40 10.22 -15.36
CA TYR A 554 0.75 10.29 -14.45
C TYR A 554 1.86 9.35 -14.88
N ALA A 555 1.55 8.07 -15.12
CA ALA A 555 2.54 7.09 -15.53
C ALA A 555 3.23 7.49 -16.85
N ARG A 556 2.49 8.03 -17.81
CA ARG A 556 3.03 8.49 -19.11
C ARG A 556 3.93 9.72 -18.97
N ARG A 557 3.50 10.72 -18.20
CA ARG A 557 4.28 11.95 -17.93
C ARG A 557 5.64 11.60 -17.33
N TRP A 558 5.65 10.67 -16.38
CA TRP A 558 6.81 10.31 -15.58
C TRP A 558 7.54 9.05 -16.02
N LYS A 559 7.16 8.45 -17.16
CA LYS A 559 7.93 7.36 -17.79
C LYS A 559 9.38 7.79 -18.00
N PHE A 560 10.31 7.02 -17.44
CA PHE A 560 11.77 7.25 -17.39
C PHE A 560 12.18 8.57 -16.73
N LYS A 561 11.42 9.03 -15.72
CA LYS A 561 11.66 10.28 -14.97
C LYS A 561 11.37 10.10 -13.48
N ARG A 562 11.76 11.08 -12.65
CA ARG A 562 11.70 11.03 -11.18
C ARG A 562 10.59 11.91 -10.60
N PRO A 563 9.37 11.40 -10.40
CA PRO A 563 8.28 12.15 -9.77
C PRO A 563 8.46 12.30 -8.26
N THR A 564 7.85 13.34 -7.71
CA THR A 564 7.61 13.52 -6.27
C THR A 564 6.11 13.36 -5.97
N PRO A 565 5.68 13.26 -4.69
CA PRO A 565 4.26 13.21 -4.34
C PRO A 565 3.44 14.37 -4.93
N SER A 566 4.05 15.56 -5.01
CA SER A 566 3.39 16.75 -5.54
C SER A 566 3.07 16.62 -7.03
N ASP A 567 3.87 15.87 -7.79
CA ASP A 567 3.65 15.63 -9.21
C ASP A 567 2.50 14.63 -9.44
N PHE A 568 2.41 13.61 -8.58
CA PHE A 568 1.29 12.68 -8.56
C PHE A 568 -0.03 13.38 -8.19
N PHE A 569 -0.08 14.10 -7.07
CA PHE A 569 -1.31 14.79 -6.64
C PHE A 569 -1.82 15.78 -7.69
N ARG A 570 -0.94 16.62 -8.24
CA ARG A 570 -1.31 17.57 -9.30
C ARG A 570 -1.78 16.90 -10.57
N THR A 571 -1.13 15.80 -10.98
CA THR A 571 -1.57 15.06 -12.17
C THR A 571 -2.94 14.44 -11.94
N MET A 572 -3.17 13.83 -10.77
CA MET A 572 -4.46 13.23 -10.44
C MET A 572 -5.59 14.26 -10.46
N GLU A 573 -5.36 15.46 -9.92
CA GLU A 573 -6.36 16.54 -9.92
C GLU A 573 -6.58 17.15 -11.32
N GLU A 574 -5.50 17.46 -12.03
CA GLU A 574 -5.57 18.12 -13.34
C GLU A 574 -6.22 17.21 -14.39
N ALA A 575 -5.81 15.95 -14.45
CA ALA A 575 -6.31 15.01 -15.44
C ALA A 575 -7.73 14.49 -15.10
N SER A 576 -8.11 14.43 -13.82
CA SER A 576 -9.48 14.06 -13.42
C SER A 576 -10.46 15.23 -13.43
N GLY A 577 -9.96 16.47 -13.32
CA GLY A 577 -10.77 17.68 -13.21
C GLY A 577 -11.49 17.82 -11.86
N VAL A 578 -10.95 17.22 -10.79
CA VAL A 578 -11.53 17.20 -9.44
C VAL A 578 -10.51 17.69 -8.44
N ASP A 579 -10.92 18.59 -7.53
CA ASP A 579 -10.12 19.02 -6.38
C ASP A 579 -10.08 17.91 -5.33
N LEU A 580 -8.88 17.41 -5.03
CA LEU A 580 -8.63 16.29 -4.12
C LEU A 580 -7.78 16.72 -2.93
N ASP A 581 -7.54 18.01 -2.72
CA ASP A 581 -6.66 18.52 -1.67
C ASP A 581 -7.12 18.07 -0.27
N TRP A 582 -8.43 18.04 -0.05
CA TRP A 582 -9.03 17.52 1.20
C TRP A 582 -8.71 16.04 1.41
N PHE A 583 -8.70 15.25 0.33
CA PHE A 583 -8.46 13.82 0.36
C PHE A 583 -6.99 13.52 0.63
N TRP A 584 -6.09 14.14 -0.14
CA TRP A 584 -4.65 14.03 0.05
C TRP A 584 -4.24 14.47 1.46
N ARG A 585 -4.78 15.61 1.93
CA ARG A 585 -4.53 16.11 3.29
C ARG A 585 -4.90 15.08 4.34
N GLY A 586 -6.13 14.55 4.30
CA GLY A 586 -6.61 13.58 5.28
C GLY A 586 -5.83 12.27 5.22
N TRP A 587 -5.73 11.65 4.05
CA TRP A 587 -5.17 10.31 3.94
C TRP A 587 -3.64 10.27 4.05
N PHE A 588 -2.93 11.26 3.51
CA PHE A 588 -1.47 11.21 3.37
C PHE A 588 -0.70 11.97 4.45
N TYR A 589 -1.28 13.06 4.97
CA TYR A 589 -0.62 13.94 5.93
C TYR A 589 -1.12 13.79 7.38
N THR A 590 -2.17 13.00 7.63
CA THR A 590 -2.66 12.73 9.00
C THR A 590 -2.76 11.23 9.32
N THR A 591 -3.09 10.95 10.58
CA THR A 591 -3.41 9.62 11.10
C THR A 591 -4.88 9.51 11.50
N ASP A 592 -5.73 10.41 10.98
CA ASP A 592 -7.18 10.35 11.17
C ASP A 592 -7.73 9.06 10.48
N HIS A 593 -8.94 8.65 10.86
CA HIS A 593 -9.65 7.53 10.25
C HIS A 593 -11.10 7.89 9.91
N VAL A 594 -11.79 7.03 9.18
CA VAL A 594 -13.20 7.23 8.81
C VAL A 594 -14.08 6.62 9.90
N ASP A 595 -15.00 7.42 10.43
CA ASP A 595 -16.07 7.00 11.35
C ASP A 595 -17.17 8.07 11.27
N ILE A 596 -18.23 7.78 10.52
CA ILE A 596 -19.37 8.67 10.27
C ILE A 596 -20.62 8.06 10.90
N SER A 597 -21.06 8.65 12.00
CA SER A 597 -22.30 8.21 12.66
C SER A 597 -23.54 8.90 12.09
N LEU A 598 -24.62 8.13 11.91
CA LEU A 598 -25.98 8.65 11.77
C LEU A 598 -26.61 8.79 13.16
N ASP A 599 -26.57 10.01 13.70
CA ASP A 599 -26.95 10.28 15.10
C ASP A 599 -28.46 10.23 15.30
N ARG A 600 -29.21 10.92 14.44
CA ARG A 600 -30.66 11.11 14.55
C ARG A 600 -31.31 11.21 13.19
N VAL A 601 -32.54 10.70 13.11
CA VAL A 601 -33.44 10.92 11.97
C VAL A 601 -34.76 11.45 12.51
N PHE A 602 -35.13 12.65 12.09
CA PHE A 602 -36.45 13.22 12.34
C PHE A 602 -37.32 12.95 11.13
N HIS A 603 -38.42 12.24 11.31
CA HIS A 603 -39.53 12.20 10.35
C HIS A 603 -40.43 13.41 10.63
N LEU A 604 -40.60 14.25 9.63
CA LEU A 604 -41.25 15.54 9.73
C LEU A 604 -42.44 15.58 8.76
N GLU A 605 -43.56 16.07 9.25
CA GLU A 605 -44.72 16.43 8.43
C GLU A 605 -44.80 17.95 8.27
N LEU A 606 -45.32 18.41 7.14
CA LEU A 606 -45.56 19.83 6.92
C LEU A 606 -46.75 20.29 7.77
N ASN A 607 -46.54 21.33 8.57
CA ASN A 607 -47.63 22.07 9.21
C ASN A 607 -48.39 22.86 8.13
N THR A 608 -49.70 22.61 8.01
CA THR A 608 -50.55 23.25 6.99
C THR A 608 -51.02 24.65 7.38
N GLU A 609 -50.70 25.09 8.60
CA GLU A 609 -51.21 26.28 9.28
C GLU A 609 -52.75 26.33 9.39
N ASP A 610 -53.44 25.32 8.86
CA ASP A 610 -54.88 25.17 8.93
C ASP A 610 -55.23 24.44 10.23
N PRO A 611 -55.84 25.14 11.21
CA PRO A 611 -56.14 24.53 12.50
C PRO A 611 -57.13 23.37 12.38
N ASP A 612 -57.97 23.33 11.33
CA ASP A 612 -58.90 22.22 11.11
C ASP A 612 -58.18 20.91 10.71
N ILE A 613 -56.93 21.00 10.25
CA ILE A 613 -56.07 19.85 9.93
C ILE A 613 -55.08 19.61 11.07
N ASP A 614 -54.29 20.62 11.44
CA ASP A 614 -53.14 20.42 12.32
C ASP A 614 -53.55 20.18 13.79
N TYR A 615 -54.69 20.72 14.26
CA TYR A 615 -55.16 20.39 15.62
C TYR A 615 -55.70 18.98 15.71
N GLN A 616 -56.25 18.44 14.62
CA GLN A 616 -56.63 17.03 14.57
C GLN A 616 -55.41 16.13 14.58
N ARG A 617 -54.34 16.46 13.84
CA ARG A 617 -53.05 15.75 13.90
C ARG A 617 -52.48 15.72 15.32
N LEU A 618 -52.42 16.88 15.99
CA LEU A 618 -51.95 16.97 17.39
C LEU A 618 -52.80 16.14 18.36
N ARG A 619 -54.12 16.06 18.13
CA ARG A 619 -55.02 15.23 18.92
C ARG A 619 -54.72 13.74 18.71
N ASP A 620 -54.49 13.33 17.46
CA ASP A 620 -54.17 11.94 17.12
C ASP A 620 -52.78 11.54 17.66
N ASP A 621 -51.79 12.44 17.63
CA ASP A 621 -50.46 12.26 18.23
C ASP A 621 -50.58 12.01 19.74
N LEU A 622 -51.32 12.88 20.46
CA LEU A 622 -51.54 12.72 21.90
C LEU A 622 -52.29 11.41 22.21
N ALA A 623 -53.25 11.01 21.36
CA ALA A 623 -53.99 9.77 21.52
C ALA A 623 -53.13 8.52 21.26
N SER A 624 -52.04 8.65 20.50
CA SER A 624 -51.07 7.58 20.26
C SER A 624 -50.11 7.34 21.43
N GLU A 625 -50.01 8.31 22.35
CA GLU A 625 -49.18 8.17 23.55
C GLU A 625 -49.68 7.02 24.44
N PRO A 626 -48.78 6.30 25.14
CA PRO A 626 -49.19 5.26 26.07
C PRO A 626 -50.12 5.80 27.16
N GLU A 627 -51.24 5.10 27.39
CA GLU A 627 -52.16 5.46 28.48
C GLU A 627 -51.39 5.56 29.81
N PRO A 628 -51.61 6.62 30.62
CA PRO A 628 -50.99 6.73 31.93
C PRO A 628 -51.22 5.47 32.77
N ILE A 629 -50.14 4.85 33.25
CA ILE A 629 -50.19 3.55 33.92
C ILE A 629 -51.20 3.49 35.08
N GLY A 630 -51.35 4.59 35.83
CA GLY A 630 -52.32 4.67 36.92
C GLY A 630 -53.77 4.63 36.44
N ALA A 631 -54.09 5.25 35.30
CA ALA A 631 -55.43 5.21 34.72
C ALA A 631 -55.79 3.79 34.27
N ARG A 632 -54.84 3.13 33.59
CA ARG A 632 -54.99 1.73 33.15
C ARG A 632 -55.19 0.78 34.34
N LEU A 633 -54.33 0.84 35.35
CA LEU A 633 -54.41 -0.02 36.53
C LEU A 633 -55.70 0.21 37.34
N ASN A 634 -56.10 1.47 37.54
CA ASN A 634 -57.36 1.78 38.23
C ASN A 634 -58.56 1.16 37.51
N ARG A 635 -58.56 1.19 36.17
CA ARG A 635 -59.60 0.58 35.33
C ARG A 635 -59.59 -0.94 35.44
N GLU A 636 -58.41 -1.56 35.43
CA GLU A 636 -58.22 -3.02 35.62
C GLU A 636 -58.67 -3.49 37.01
N GLU A 637 -58.49 -2.67 38.04
CA GLU A 637 -58.96 -2.90 39.42
C GLU A 637 -60.47 -2.57 39.60
N GLY A 638 -61.15 -2.13 38.56
CA GLY A 638 -62.57 -1.79 38.59
C GLY A 638 -62.90 -0.52 39.40
N MET A 639 -61.91 0.35 39.63
CA MET A 639 -62.14 1.64 40.29
C MET A 639 -62.91 2.57 39.37
N GLN A 640 -64.03 3.12 39.85
CA GLN A 640 -64.74 4.18 39.17
C GLN A 640 -64.10 5.54 39.48
N THR A 641 -63.84 6.33 38.44
CA THR A 641 -63.37 7.71 38.57
C THR A 641 -64.44 8.59 39.21
N TRP A 642 -64.03 9.72 39.80
CA TRP A 642 -64.96 10.65 40.44
C TRP A 642 -65.98 11.21 39.44
N VAL A 643 -65.56 11.48 38.19
CA VAL A 643 -66.42 11.98 37.10
C VAL A 643 -67.43 10.92 36.63
N GLU A 644 -67.08 9.63 36.66
CA GLU A 644 -68.03 8.55 36.38
C GLU A 644 -69.08 8.36 37.49
N ARG A 645 -68.68 8.59 38.75
CA ARG A 645 -69.59 8.50 39.91
C ARG A 645 -70.53 9.69 40.03
N PHE A 646 -70.09 10.87 39.58
CA PHE A 646 -70.82 12.14 39.71
C PHE A 646 -70.85 12.90 38.38
N PRO A 647 -71.73 12.54 37.43
CA PRO A 647 -71.75 13.14 36.10
C PRO A 647 -72.11 14.64 36.07
N ASP A 648 -72.70 15.16 37.14
CA ASP A 648 -73.10 16.57 37.28
C ASP A 648 -71.92 17.54 37.38
N ILE A 649 -70.70 17.02 37.61
CA ILE A 649 -69.49 17.84 37.67
C ILE A 649 -68.86 18.10 36.30
N ARG A 650 -69.34 17.43 35.23
CA ARG A 650 -68.82 17.63 33.88
C ARG A 650 -69.11 19.06 33.40
N ASP A 651 -68.17 19.65 32.69
CA ASP A 651 -68.26 20.99 32.15
C ASP A 651 -67.98 21.04 30.64
N TYR A 652 -67.73 22.24 30.13
CA TYR A 652 -67.43 22.47 28.71
C TYR A 652 -66.23 21.65 28.20
N TYR A 653 -65.22 21.42 29.05
CA TYR A 653 -63.98 20.71 28.71
C TYR A 653 -64.10 19.19 28.71
N ASP A 654 -65.18 18.63 29.29
CA ASP A 654 -65.49 17.21 29.16
C ASP A 654 -66.05 16.84 27.77
N GLU A 655 -66.53 17.83 27.01
CA GLU A 655 -67.01 17.67 25.63
C GLU A 655 -66.09 18.34 24.58
N ASN A 656 -65.18 19.23 25.01
CA ASN A 656 -64.29 19.99 24.13
C ASN A 656 -62.86 20.01 24.71
N ASP A 657 -61.90 19.46 23.99
CA ASP A 657 -60.51 19.50 24.42
C ASP A 657 -59.79 20.78 23.97
N VAL A 658 -58.51 20.88 24.32
CA VAL A 658 -57.64 22.01 23.96
C VAL A 658 -57.40 22.15 22.45
N TYR A 659 -57.76 21.13 21.66
CA TYR A 659 -57.62 21.08 20.21
C TYR A 659 -58.95 21.34 19.48
N THR A 660 -60.02 21.69 20.22
CA THR A 660 -61.27 22.16 19.59
C THR A 660 -61.04 23.50 18.89
N VAL A 661 -61.12 23.50 17.56
CA VAL A 661 -60.85 24.68 16.71
C VAL A 661 -61.91 25.77 16.91
N THR A 662 -61.46 27.00 17.16
CA THR A 662 -62.34 28.17 17.22
C THR A 662 -62.15 29.09 16.01
N ASN A 663 -63.03 30.09 15.88
CA ASN A 663 -62.92 31.10 14.82
C ASN A 663 -61.69 32.01 15.00
N VAL A 664 -61.10 32.09 16.19
CA VAL A 664 -59.88 32.87 16.41
C VAL A 664 -58.70 32.22 15.66
N GLU A 665 -58.56 30.90 15.74
CA GLU A 665 -57.50 30.17 15.03
C GLU A 665 -57.71 30.22 13.51
N ARG A 666 -58.94 30.01 13.03
CA ARG A 666 -59.25 30.11 11.60
C ARG A 666 -58.94 31.49 11.01
N ASN A 667 -59.21 32.56 11.76
CA ASN A 667 -58.86 33.92 11.33
C ASN A 667 -57.34 34.11 11.25
N LYS A 668 -56.56 33.55 12.19
CA LYS A 668 -55.08 33.62 12.14
C LYS A 668 -54.53 32.92 10.88
N TYR A 669 -55.09 31.77 10.52
CA TYR A 669 -54.72 31.07 9.28
C TYR A 669 -55.00 31.93 8.04
N GLN A 670 -56.17 32.57 7.97
CA GLN A 670 -56.49 33.47 6.85
C GLN A 670 -55.57 34.70 6.80
N ASP A 671 -55.21 35.26 7.96
CA ASP A 671 -54.26 36.36 8.05
C ASP A 671 -52.85 35.93 7.59
N PHE A 672 -52.40 34.72 7.96
CA PHE A 672 -51.16 34.13 7.46
C PHE A 672 -51.16 34.02 5.94
N LEU A 673 -52.19 33.41 5.34
CA LEU A 673 -52.31 33.28 3.88
C LEU A 673 -52.33 34.62 3.15
N THR A 674 -52.93 35.65 3.76
CA THR A 674 -53.00 37.00 3.19
C THR A 674 -51.67 37.74 3.31
N GLY A 675 -50.82 37.35 4.26
CA GLY A 675 -49.48 37.91 4.47
C GLY A 675 -48.39 37.36 3.54
N LEU A 676 -48.63 36.23 2.87
CA LEU A 676 -47.70 35.62 1.91
C LEU A 676 -47.70 36.38 0.57
N ASP A 677 -46.53 36.50 -0.06
CA ASP A 677 -46.46 36.98 -1.44
C ASP A 677 -46.88 35.90 -2.47
N ASP A 678 -46.99 36.29 -3.75
CA ASP A 678 -47.46 35.39 -4.82
C ASP A 678 -46.59 34.14 -5.02
N ILE A 679 -45.29 34.20 -4.74
CA ILE A 679 -44.38 33.06 -4.86
C ILE A 679 -44.49 32.20 -3.60
N GLU A 680 -44.38 32.80 -2.42
CA GLU A 680 -44.51 32.12 -1.13
C GLU A 680 -45.81 31.34 -1.03
N ARG A 681 -46.93 31.98 -1.41
CA ARG A 681 -48.25 31.34 -1.41
C ARG A 681 -48.31 30.14 -2.35
N ARG A 682 -47.80 30.24 -3.57
CA ARG A 682 -47.77 29.12 -4.52
C ARG A 682 -46.88 27.97 -4.04
N VAL A 683 -45.73 28.28 -3.43
CA VAL A 683 -44.84 27.28 -2.85
C VAL A 683 -45.53 26.56 -1.68
N PHE A 684 -46.16 27.32 -0.78
CA PHE A 684 -46.87 26.78 0.37
C PHE A 684 -48.06 25.93 -0.04
N GLU A 685 -48.95 26.44 -0.91
CA GLU A 685 -50.11 25.69 -1.41
C GLU A 685 -49.70 24.39 -2.11
N ARG A 686 -48.59 24.40 -2.87
CA ARG A 686 -48.02 23.19 -3.46
C ARG A 686 -47.51 22.23 -2.40
N ALA A 687 -46.75 22.71 -1.42
CA ALA A 687 -46.18 21.86 -0.38
C ALA A 687 -47.28 21.19 0.47
N VAL A 688 -48.35 21.93 0.81
CA VAL A 688 -49.55 21.39 1.48
C VAL A 688 -50.26 20.35 0.60
N ALA A 689 -50.37 20.59 -0.71
CA ALA A 689 -51.00 19.65 -1.62
C ALA A 689 -50.17 18.37 -1.88
N GLU A 690 -48.84 18.49 -1.90
CA GLU A 690 -47.93 17.36 -2.05
C GLU A 690 -47.86 16.50 -0.78
N ASP A 691 -47.94 17.14 0.41
CA ASP A 691 -47.91 16.50 1.73
C ASP A 691 -46.83 15.42 1.82
N ALA A 692 -45.63 15.82 1.37
CA ALA A 692 -44.45 14.97 1.21
C ALA A 692 -43.91 14.50 2.56
N GLU A 693 -43.18 13.37 2.53
CA GLU A 693 -42.43 12.87 3.68
C GLU A 693 -41.09 13.61 3.78
N TYR A 694 -40.84 14.30 4.90
CA TYR A 694 -39.58 15.00 5.13
C TYR A 694 -38.75 14.28 6.18
N TYR A 695 -37.45 14.10 5.90
CA TYR A 695 -36.52 13.49 6.85
C TYR A 695 -35.30 14.40 7.07
N ALA A 696 -35.09 14.84 8.31
CA ALA A 696 -33.86 15.52 8.69
C ALA A 696 -32.91 14.53 9.37
N LEU A 697 -31.80 14.25 8.70
CA LEU A 697 -30.74 13.34 9.17
C LEU A 697 -29.62 14.20 9.77
N GLU A 698 -29.12 13.81 10.94
CA GLU A 698 -27.95 14.42 11.58
C GLU A 698 -26.79 13.42 11.61
N PHE A 699 -25.61 13.88 11.21
CA PHE A 699 -24.39 13.09 11.15
C PHE A 699 -23.26 13.73 11.95
N SER A 700 -22.42 12.87 12.52
CA SER A 700 -21.16 13.25 13.17
C SER A 700 -19.97 12.54 12.53
N ASN A 701 -18.88 13.28 12.30
CA ASN A 701 -17.58 12.75 11.90
C ASN A 701 -16.71 12.57 13.16
N ILE A 702 -16.60 11.33 13.61
CA ILE A 702 -15.92 10.94 14.85
C ILE A 702 -14.43 10.69 14.58
N GLY A 703 -14.11 10.05 13.45
CA GLY A 703 -12.76 9.61 13.11
C GLY A 703 -11.83 10.72 12.58
N GLY A 704 -12.41 11.85 12.18
CA GLY A 704 -11.70 13.06 11.74
C GLY A 704 -11.47 13.15 10.23
N LEU A 705 -11.47 12.02 9.51
CA LEU A 705 -11.43 12.04 8.04
C LEU A 705 -12.79 12.43 7.48
N VAL A 706 -12.84 13.57 6.79
CA VAL A 706 -14.00 13.94 6.00
C VAL A 706 -14.11 12.99 4.80
N MET A 707 -15.29 12.42 4.58
CA MET A 707 -15.58 11.49 3.48
C MET A 707 -16.99 11.75 2.93
N PRO A 708 -17.30 11.31 1.70
CA PRO A 708 -18.67 11.31 1.21
C PRO A 708 -19.59 10.48 2.12
N ILE A 709 -20.83 10.91 2.30
CA ILE A 709 -21.85 10.14 3.02
C ILE A 709 -22.64 9.33 2.00
N ILE A 710 -22.42 8.01 2.01
CA ILE A 710 -23.12 7.05 1.15
C ILE A 710 -24.27 6.46 1.95
N LEU A 711 -25.50 6.63 1.47
CA LEU A 711 -26.70 6.15 2.16
C LEU A 711 -27.36 5.03 1.36
N GLY A 712 -27.59 3.89 2.01
CA GLY A 712 -28.58 2.91 1.62
C GLY A 712 -29.91 3.22 2.30
N LEU A 713 -30.94 3.48 1.52
CA LEU A 713 -32.29 3.82 1.98
C LEU A 713 -33.23 2.65 1.67
N GLU A 714 -33.90 2.13 2.69
CA GLU A 714 -34.94 1.11 2.55
C GLU A 714 -36.28 1.71 2.95
N PHE A 715 -37.29 1.53 2.10
CA PHE A 715 -38.64 2.09 2.28
C PHE A 715 -39.63 1.01 2.74
N THR A 716 -40.71 1.43 3.40
CA THR A 716 -41.75 0.51 3.92
C THR A 716 -42.48 -0.29 2.85
N ASP A 717 -42.42 0.14 1.59
CA ASP A 717 -42.95 -0.57 0.42
C ASP A 717 -42.00 -1.65 -0.13
N GLY A 718 -40.82 -1.82 0.49
CA GLY A 718 -39.78 -2.77 0.11
C GLY A 718 -38.85 -2.29 -1.01
N THR A 719 -39.01 -1.06 -1.51
CA THR A 719 -38.06 -0.46 -2.44
C THR A 719 -36.80 0.01 -1.73
N THR A 720 -35.69 0.09 -2.47
CA THR A 720 -34.41 0.59 -1.97
C THR A 720 -33.83 1.65 -2.90
N GLU A 721 -33.09 2.60 -2.33
CA GLU A 721 -32.42 3.67 -3.06
C GLU A 721 -31.02 3.90 -2.47
N ARG A 722 -30.03 4.13 -3.33
CA ARG A 722 -28.67 4.49 -2.92
C ARG A 722 -28.44 5.96 -3.21
N MET A 723 -27.99 6.72 -2.22
CA MET A 723 -27.73 8.15 -2.33
C MET A 723 -26.27 8.46 -1.99
N TYR A 724 -25.61 9.22 -2.87
CA TYR A 724 -24.25 9.71 -2.66
C TYR A 724 -24.27 11.19 -2.33
N ILE A 725 -23.75 11.56 -1.16
CA ILE A 725 -23.56 12.94 -0.73
C ILE A 725 -22.05 13.24 -0.72
N PRO A 726 -21.56 14.18 -1.54
CA PRO A 726 -20.13 14.48 -1.62
C PRO A 726 -19.51 14.94 -0.29
N ALA A 727 -18.19 14.73 -0.12
CA ALA A 727 -17.45 15.08 1.09
C ALA A 727 -17.57 16.58 1.44
N GLU A 728 -17.81 17.45 0.47
CA GLU A 728 -17.99 18.89 0.63
C GLU A 728 -19.17 19.27 1.54
N ILE A 729 -20.05 18.32 1.92
CA ILE A 729 -21.03 18.54 3.00
C ILE A 729 -20.35 19.03 4.29
N TRP A 730 -19.12 18.58 4.56
CA TRP A 730 -18.32 18.89 5.75
C TRP A 730 -17.60 20.26 5.69
N ARG A 731 -17.61 20.97 4.55
CA ARG A 731 -16.76 22.16 4.31
C ARG A 731 -16.93 23.33 5.28
N LYS A 732 -18.10 23.45 5.90
CA LYS A 732 -18.41 24.52 6.88
C LYS A 732 -18.29 24.06 8.32
N ASN A 733 -18.41 22.76 8.55
CA ASN A 733 -18.31 22.13 9.85
C ASN A 733 -17.83 20.69 9.64
N PRO A 734 -16.55 20.38 9.90
CA PRO A 734 -16.01 19.05 9.67
C PRO A 734 -16.42 18.03 10.73
N HIS A 735 -17.13 18.44 11.79
CA HIS A 735 -17.50 17.58 12.92
C HIS A 735 -18.96 17.11 12.84
N THR A 736 -19.89 17.97 12.44
CA THR A 736 -21.33 17.66 12.44
C THR A 736 -22.05 18.32 11.27
N VAL A 737 -22.96 17.58 10.62
CA VAL A 737 -23.79 18.11 9.52
C VAL A 737 -25.22 17.58 9.60
N SER A 738 -26.16 18.30 9.00
CA SER A 738 -27.54 17.85 8.84
C SER A 738 -27.95 17.86 7.38
N LYS A 739 -28.76 16.89 6.96
CA LYS A 739 -29.28 16.75 5.60
C LYS A 739 -30.80 16.54 5.61
N LEU A 740 -31.53 17.39 4.89
CA LEU A 740 -32.95 17.19 4.61
C LEU A 740 -33.11 16.32 3.36
N LEU A 741 -33.91 15.26 3.47
CA LEU A 741 -34.41 14.43 2.37
C LEU A 741 -35.92 14.61 2.26
N THR A 742 -36.45 14.56 1.04
CA THR A 742 -37.88 14.73 0.77
C THR A 742 -38.34 13.65 -0.20
N PHE A 743 -39.40 12.94 0.15
CA PHE A 743 -39.99 11.89 -0.66
C PHE A 743 -41.50 12.13 -0.88
N PRO A 744 -42.09 11.63 -1.97
CA PRO A 744 -43.54 11.70 -2.16
C PRO A 744 -44.29 11.04 -1.01
N LYS A 745 -45.49 11.54 -0.69
CA LYS A 745 -46.37 10.99 0.35
C LYS A 745 -46.49 9.46 0.26
N GLY A 746 -46.37 8.79 1.41
CA GLY A 746 -46.47 7.34 1.52
C GLY A 746 -45.21 6.56 1.12
N LYS A 747 -44.13 7.24 0.70
CA LYS A 747 -42.80 6.65 0.52
C LYS A 747 -41.97 6.80 1.80
N GLU A 748 -42.44 6.15 2.87
CA GLU A 748 -41.84 6.25 4.21
C GLU A 748 -40.54 5.43 4.31
N LEU A 749 -39.52 5.99 4.97
CA LEU A 749 -38.27 5.29 5.25
C LEU A 749 -38.44 4.28 6.39
N GLN A 750 -38.02 3.04 6.14
CA GLN A 750 -37.94 1.98 7.12
C GLN A 750 -36.56 1.89 7.77
N GLN A 751 -35.49 2.01 6.97
CA GLN A 751 -34.11 1.93 7.44
C GLN A 751 -33.19 2.82 6.61
N ILE A 752 -32.16 3.35 7.28
CA ILE A 752 -31.05 4.07 6.67
C ILE A 752 -29.75 3.40 7.11
N ILE A 753 -28.85 3.17 6.17
CA ILE A 753 -27.52 2.58 6.40
C ILE A 753 -26.48 3.52 5.82
N VAL A 754 -25.54 3.99 6.64
CA VAL A 754 -24.33 4.68 6.18
C VAL A 754 -23.33 3.65 5.68
N ASP A 755 -22.72 3.92 4.52
CA ASP A 755 -21.72 3.07 3.86
C ASP A 755 -22.18 1.59 3.73
N PRO A 756 -23.31 1.32 3.03
CA PRO A 756 -23.93 -0.01 3.01
C PRO A 756 -23.03 -1.11 2.41
N ASP A 757 -22.08 -0.74 1.56
CA ASP A 757 -21.16 -1.65 0.86
C ASP A 757 -19.72 -1.63 1.45
N TRP A 758 -19.50 -0.88 2.54
CA TRP A 758 -18.21 -0.72 3.24
C TRP A 758 -17.08 -0.19 2.34
N GLU A 759 -17.42 0.81 1.52
CA GLU A 759 -16.54 1.44 0.55
C GLU A 759 -15.51 2.36 1.20
N THR A 760 -15.80 2.93 2.36
CA THR A 760 -15.03 4.05 2.92
C THR A 760 -14.08 3.69 4.06
N ALA A 761 -14.01 2.41 4.46
CA ALA A 761 -13.30 1.94 5.66
C ALA A 761 -13.83 2.55 6.97
N ASP A 762 -15.15 2.69 7.09
CA ASP A 762 -15.76 3.16 8.35
C ASP A 762 -15.38 2.22 9.52
N ALA A 763 -14.87 2.81 10.60
CA ALA A 763 -14.35 2.08 11.73
C ALA A 763 -15.42 1.51 12.67
N ASP A 764 -16.65 2.04 12.66
CA ASP A 764 -17.73 1.62 13.56
C ASP A 764 -19.06 1.43 12.83
N LEU A 765 -19.19 0.25 12.22
CA LEU A 765 -20.41 -0.16 11.51
C LEU A 765 -21.68 -0.19 12.39
N GLU A 766 -21.57 -0.21 13.72
CA GLU A 766 -22.75 -0.23 14.60
C GLU A 766 -23.48 1.10 14.59
N ASN A 767 -22.76 2.19 14.37
CA ASN A 767 -23.29 3.54 14.40
C ASN A 767 -23.79 4.03 13.01
N ASN A 768 -23.68 3.16 11.99
CA ASN A 768 -24.15 3.40 10.62
C ASN A 768 -25.64 3.15 10.41
N TYR A 769 -26.31 2.42 11.31
CA TYR A 769 -27.70 1.98 11.14
C TYR A 769 -28.69 2.87 11.88
N TYR A 770 -29.77 3.25 11.20
CA TYR A 770 -30.94 3.85 11.83
C TYR A 770 -32.25 3.16 11.40
N PRO A 771 -33.10 2.70 12.36
CA PRO A 771 -32.85 2.69 13.81
C PRO A 771 -31.70 1.74 14.18
N ARG A 772 -31.05 1.99 15.33
CA ARG A 772 -29.98 1.13 15.85
C ARG A 772 -30.50 -0.29 16.08
N ARG A 773 -29.71 -1.30 15.70
CA ARG A 773 -30.07 -2.72 15.80
C ARG A 773 -29.25 -3.43 16.88
N ILE A 774 -29.78 -4.55 17.39
CA ILE A 774 -29.01 -5.45 18.24
C ILE A 774 -28.13 -6.31 17.33
N THR A 775 -26.82 -6.20 17.48
CA THR A 775 -25.89 -7.01 16.68
C THR A 775 -25.69 -8.40 17.31
N PRO A 776 -26.10 -9.48 16.62
CA PRO A 776 -25.90 -10.84 17.12
C PRO A 776 -24.41 -11.17 17.14
N SER A 777 -23.87 -11.35 18.34
CA SER A 777 -22.47 -11.75 18.55
C SER A 777 -22.39 -13.16 19.15
N ARG A 778 -21.30 -13.86 18.86
CA ARG A 778 -21.00 -15.18 19.44
C ARG A 778 -19.90 -15.04 20.48
N ILE A 779 -20.12 -15.61 21.66
CA ILE A 779 -19.07 -15.73 22.69
C ILE A 779 -18.27 -17.01 22.43
N GLU A 780 -16.95 -16.90 22.29
CA GLU A 780 -16.05 -18.04 22.22
C GLU A 780 -15.36 -18.23 23.58
N THR A 781 -15.35 -19.46 24.09
CA THR A 781 -14.51 -19.84 25.23
C THR A 781 -13.25 -20.51 24.68
N PHE A 782 -12.09 -19.87 24.83
CA PHE A 782 -10.83 -20.38 24.28
C PHE A 782 -9.76 -20.60 25.36
N LYS A 783 -8.95 -21.65 25.19
CA LYS A 783 -7.62 -21.76 25.80
C LYS A 783 -6.63 -21.15 24.80
N SER A 784 -5.82 -20.19 25.23
CA SER A 784 -4.76 -19.56 24.42
C SER A 784 -3.92 -20.59 23.67
N LYS A 785 -4.17 -20.76 22.37
CA LYS A 785 -3.28 -21.40 21.40
C LYS A 785 -3.14 -20.47 20.18
N ARG A 786 -2.10 -20.69 19.39
CA ARG A 786 -1.74 -19.90 18.19
C ARG A 786 -2.94 -19.79 17.24
N ALA A 787 -3.14 -18.63 16.61
CA ALA A 787 -4.24 -18.40 15.68
C ALA A 787 -4.24 -19.43 14.55
N PHE A 788 -5.37 -20.10 14.35
CA PHE A 788 -5.59 -21.06 13.27
C PHE A 788 -5.99 -20.31 11.99
N SER A 789 -5.42 -20.66 10.84
CA SER A 789 -5.79 -20.11 9.53
C SER A 789 -6.17 -21.25 8.59
N PHE A 790 -7.35 -21.16 7.97
CA PHE A 790 -7.81 -22.15 7.00
C PHE A 790 -6.95 -22.19 5.74
N SER A 791 -6.41 -21.05 5.30
CA SER A 791 -5.54 -20.97 4.12
C SER A 791 -4.15 -21.55 4.37
N GLY A 792 -3.72 -21.64 5.63
CA GLY A 792 -2.43 -22.20 6.03
C GLY A 792 -2.41 -23.72 6.23
N ARG A 793 -3.52 -24.42 5.93
CA ARG A 793 -3.58 -25.88 5.99
C ARG A 793 -2.93 -26.49 4.76
N ASP A 794 -2.05 -27.47 4.96
CA ASP A 794 -1.54 -28.29 3.86
C ASP A 794 -2.51 -29.43 3.56
N ILE A 795 -3.65 -29.08 2.96
CA ILE A 795 -4.68 -30.06 2.61
C ILE A 795 -4.20 -31.08 1.58
N MET A 796 -3.10 -30.80 0.84
CA MET A 796 -2.49 -31.78 -0.07
C MET A 796 -1.83 -32.92 0.71
N GLN A 797 -1.22 -32.62 1.86
CA GLN A 797 -0.65 -33.62 2.76
C GLN A 797 -1.69 -34.20 3.72
N ASP A 798 -2.54 -33.36 4.34
CA ASP A 798 -3.56 -33.81 5.29
C ASP A 798 -4.50 -34.87 4.67
N SER A 799 -4.78 -34.76 3.37
CA SER A 799 -5.66 -35.71 2.66
C SER A 799 -5.03 -37.09 2.44
N THR A 800 -3.74 -37.27 2.70
CA THR A 800 -3.05 -38.57 2.61
C THR A 800 -2.87 -39.24 3.96
N VAL A 801 -3.21 -38.56 5.06
CA VAL A 801 -3.17 -39.13 6.41
C VAL A 801 -4.37 -40.06 6.58
N GLU A 802 -4.12 -41.31 6.96
CA GLU A 802 -5.18 -42.27 7.26
C GLU A 802 -5.95 -41.83 8.51
N LEU A 803 -7.25 -42.09 8.53
CA LEU A 803 -8.09 -41.80 9.68
C LEU A 803 -7.74 -42.75 10.83
N ASP A 804 -7.23 -42.23 11.95
CA ASP A 804 -7.08 -43.00 13.18
C ASP A 804 -8.47 -43.49 13.62
N THR A 805 -8.70 -44.80 13.51
CA THR A 805 -9.85 -45.45 14.13
C THR A 805 -9.42 -45.96 15.50
N ASP A 806 -10.14 -45.58 16.56
CA ASP A 806 -9.89 -45.89 18.00
C ASP A 806 -9.81 -47.41 18.35
N ASP A 807 -9.67 -48.32 17.39
CA ASP A 807 -9.74 -49.77 17.60
C ASP A 807 -8.39 -50.43 17.97
N GLU A 808 -7.27 -49.71 18.07
CA GLU A 808 -5.95 -50.31 18.38
C GLU A 808 -5.45 -50.18 19.84
N GLU A 809 -6.18 -49.52 20.76
CA GLU A 809 -5.75 -49.38 22.17
C GLU A 809 -6.36 -50.38 23.17
N THR A 810 -7.12 -51.39 22.72
CA THR A 810 -7.67 -52.43 23.62
C THR A 810 -7.30 -53.86 23.24
N VAL A 811 -6.01 -54.20 23.15
CA VAL A 811 -5.55 -55.60 23.32
C VAL A 811 -4.17 -55.66 23.97
N ALA A 812 -4.05 -55.32 25.25
CA ALA A 812 -2.88 -55.68 26.06
C ALA A 812 -3.16 -55.71 27.58
N GLU A 813 -4.25 -56.36 28.02
CA GLU A 813 -4.33 -56.91 29.38
C GLU A 813 -5.16 -58.21 29.36
N GLU A 814 -4.48 -59.36 29.36
CA GLU A 814 -4.87 -60.59 30.08
C GLU A 814 -3.63 -61.46 30.38
#